data_AF-A0A5C7PKT0-F1
#
_entry.id   AF-A0A5C7PKT0-F1
#
_cell.length_a   1.000
_cell.length_b   1.000
_cell.length_c   1.000
_cell.angle_alpha   90.00
_cell.angle_beta   90.00
_cell.angle_gamma   90.00
#
_symmetry.space_group_name_H-M   'P 1'
#
loop_
_entity.id
_entity.type
_entity.pdbx_description
1 polymer ?
#
loop_
_entity_poly.entity_id
_entity_poly.type
_entity_poly.pdbx_seq_one_letter_code
_entity_poly.pdbx_strand_id
1 'polypeptide(L)'
;MKAHEAAFGTCSLIELVPADATTFDMTVAVRSEAALLFSEATGQSLLRVGNVAISVRGRDKQGETVLARLRDRNLPRLGWVVAVTPKSGATEWLQVQMHEFPVQYSWPGNIDIGVDEKIVDVIRQKLGKSISATEVIQWLTERFVLVDQGSGSKVFISGSPAPESDHRRPFRMHGKGYAIDVQKTPDDRLLVTRLVEARRESSAEERRPIVPVQGNVRFCDSTIAGAFRGTARSQLDQLVEQAGSYLNVWREYNKLERDSVFRRARTLGWLSYSDAKRQADGRWRFRIQDAKQIDTALNLLRGAEDVELEAASHPPRELQESSDTSANGSSTEGDLARSPKAFVGSFVGGTAAGRYLDVLPTGDLDDREPPVPGVLFMSMSGDRKRLERRERAQASIALAECPMPQLGLLLEGSVVPERRRKAEAPLSAVVKEIFGDDPTPRQIEAIRVALNTPDIALIQGPPGTGKTKTIAALQARLAELGEDGDLAGQTLLTSYQHDAVENAAAKTLVFGLPAIKVGRKHGRSDDGDGFDRWRRERVDAIRADLASLPERPVSEVLRKVRAMSAAYQASRLGPAESAKMVREIEDIARPYLSPSVMDRLLAIRQELSAQYGSVPNFESDDRELLVKAVRALRIDPISFGDDGARNAARVMQRLERFGSLDDNSR
;
A
#
# COMPACT_ATOMS: atom_id res chain seq x y z
N MET A 1 -4.26 2.57 -30.53
CA MET A 1 -4.23 1.25 -31.17
C MET A 1 -3.72 1.44 -32.59
N LYS A 2 -2.99 0.49 -33.14
CA LYS A 2 -2.59 0.50 -34.56
C LYS A 2 -3.39 -0.52 -35.35
N ALA A 3 -3.56 -0.32 -36.67
CA ALA A 3 -4.37 -1.19 -37.52
C ALA A 3 -3.97 -2.67 -37.39
N HIS A 4 -2.66 -2.96 -37.45
CA HIS A 4 -2.11 -4.32 -37.33
C HIS A 4 -2.27 -4.99 -35.96
N GLU A 5 -2.80 -4.28 -34.96
CA GLU A 5 -3.10 -4.81 -33.64
C GLU A 5 -4.58 -5.24 -33.51
N ALA A 6 -5.41 -4.94 -34.52
CA ALA A 6 -6.79 -5.36 -34.58
C ALA A 6 -6.87 -6.85 -34.94
N ALA A 7 -7.56 -7.63 -34.11
CA ALA A 7 -7.77 -9.07 -34.33
C ALA A 7 -9.22 -9.40 -34.72
N PHE A 8 -9.98 -8.41 -35.19
CA PHE A 8 -11.43 -8.48 -35.38
C PHE A 8 -11.80 -8.49 -36.86
N GLY A 9 -12.94 -9.08 -37.21
CA GLY A 9 -13.42 -9.16 -38.59
C GLY A 9 -12.96 -10.43 -39.34
N THR A 10 -13.53 -10.65 -40.51
CA THR A 10 -13.18 -11.79 -41.37
C THR A 10 -11.89 -11.50 -42.12
N CYS A 11 -10.85 -12.28 -41.83
CA CYS A 11 -9.50 -12.05 -42.33
C CYS A 11 -9.28 -12.69 -43.71
N SER A 12 -8.60 -11.95 -44.60
CA SER A 12 -8.11 -12.40 -45.89
C SER A 12 -6.68 -11.93 -46.10
N LEU A 13 -5.84 -12.79 -46.68
CA LEU A 13 -4.45 -12.48 -46.99
C LEU A 13 -4.28 -12.45 -48.51
N ILE A 14 -3.64 -11.40 -49.02
CA ILE A 14 -3.56 -11.14 -50.46
C ILE A 14 -2.15 -10.71 -50.83
N GLU A 15 -1.57 -11.36 -51.84
CA GLU A 15 -0.32 -10.93 -52.45
C GLU A 15 -0.60 -10.05 -53.66
N LEU A 16 -0.05 -8.84 -53.64
CA LEU A 16 -0.28 -7.78 -54.61
C LEU A 16 1.02 -7.43 -55.33
N VAL A 17 0.90 -7.26 -56.64
CA VAL A 17 1.93 -6.69 -57.52
C VAL A 17 1.38 -5.41 -58.17
N PRO A 18 2.23 -4.46 -58.58
CA PRO A 18 1.78 -3.32 -59.36
C PRO A 18 1.16 -3.81 -60.69
N ALA A 19 0.08 -3.16 -61.12
CA ALA A 19 -0.58 -3.50 -62.38
C ALA A 19 0.22 -2.97 -63.59
N ASP A 20 0.77 -1.77 -63.46
CA ASP A 20 1.36 -1.00 -64.56
C ASP A 20 2.90 -0.88 -64.44
N ALA A 21 3.52 -1.56 -63.47
CA ALA A 21 4.96 -1.51 -63.19
C ALA A 21 5.49 -2.85 -62.69
N THR A 22 6.82 -3.01 -62.69
CA THR A 22 7.51 -4.19 -62.14
C THR A 22 7.78 -4.08 -60.64
N THR A 23 7.84 -2.86 -60.11
CA THR A 23 8.06 -2.57 -58.68
C THR A 23 7.14 -1.44 -58.21
N PHE A 24 6.83 -1.44 -56.92
CA PHE A 24 6.21 -0.31 -56.25
C PHE A 24 7.23 0.83 -56.19
N ASP A 25 6.90 1.98 -56.77
CA ASP A 25 7.73 3.19 -56.77
C ASP A 25 7.66 3.95 -55.43
N MET A 26 7.62 3.19 -54.33
CA MET A 26 7.52 3.69 -52.97
C MET A 26 8.14 2.71 -51.97
N THR A 27 8.68 3.24 -50.89
CA THR A 27 9.11 2.44 -49.76
C THR A 27 7.90 2.06 -48.91
N VAL A 28 7.49 0.79 -48.96
CA VAL A 28 6.39 0.28 -48.15
C VAL A 28 6.94 -0.37 -46.88
N ALA A 29 6.62 0.18 -45.71
CA ALA A 29 6.99 -0.43 -44.45
C ALA A 29 5.98 -1.51 -44.02
N VAL A 30 6.48 -2.62 -43.49
CA VAL A 30 5.64 -3.64 -42.84
C VAL A 30 4.89 -3.00 -41.65
N ARG A 31 3.65 -3.43 -41.41
CA ARG A 31 2.68 -2.88 -40.43
C ARG A 31 2.08 -1.51 -40.78
N SER A 32 2.36 -0.97 -41.96
CA SER A 32 1.69 0.23 -42.46
C SER A 32 0.23 -0.08 -42.77
N GLU A 33 -0.68 0.82 -42.39
CA GLU A 33 -2.09 0.73 -42.76
C GLU A 33 -2.25 0.79 -44.27
N ALA A 34 -3.11 -0.08 -44.80
CA ALA A 34 -3.35 -0.26 -46.21
C ALA A 34 -4.85 -0.29 -46.48
N ALA A 35 -5.29 0.52 -47.45
CA ALA A 35 -6.67 0.55 -47.92
C ALA A 35 -6.74 0.08 -49.38
N LEU A 36 -7.61 -0.89 -49.67
CA LEU A 36 -7.94 -1.27 -51.03
C LEU A 36 -9.17 -0.51 -51.49
N LEU A 37 -9.01 0.28 -52.54
CA LEU A 37 -10.06 1.05 -53.22
C LEU A 37 -10.29 0.41 -54.59
N PHE A 38 -11.53 0.38 -55.05
CA PHE A 38 -11.87 -0.17 -56.35
C PHE A 38 -12.50 0.92 -57.20
N SER A 39 -11.91 1.20 -58.35
CA SER A 39 -12.40 2.22 -59.28
C SER A 39 -13.56 1.66 -60.08
N GLU A 40 -14.75 2.24 -59.94
CA GLU A 40 -15.91 1.88 -60.77
C GLU A 40 -15.72 2.28 -62.24
N ALA A 41 -14.97 3.36 -62.49
CA ALA A 41 -14.76 3.89 -63.84
C ALA A 41 -13.74 3.07 -64.66
N THR A 42 -12.68 2.58 -64.02
CA THR A 42 -11.58 1.87 -64.70
C THR A 42 -11.54 0.37 -64.42
N GLY A 43 -12.32 -0.10 -63.44
CA GLY A 43 -12.28 -1.49 -62.96
C GLY A 43 -10.99 -1.87 -62.22
N GLN A 44 -10.05 -0.92 -62.07
CA GLN A 44 -8.76 -1.16 -61.44
C GLN A 44 -8.88 -1.24 -59.92
N SER A 45 -8.04 -2.09 -59.32
CA SER A 45 -7.85 -2.15 -57.89
C SER A 45 -6.69 -1.23 -57.50
N LEU A 46 -6.95 -0.31 -56.56
CA LEU A 46 -5.96 0.65 -56.07
C LEU A 46 -5.60 0.30 -54.63
N LEU A 47 -4.31 0.11 -54.37
CA LEU A 47 -3.76 0.00 -53.02
C LEU A 47 -3.29 1.37 -52.56
N ARG A 48 -3.88 1.87 -51.48
CA ARG A 48 -3.44 3.09 -50.80
C ARG A 48 -2.66 2.73 -49.53
N VAL A 49 -1.41 3.19 -49.46
CA VAL A 49 -0.57 3.13 -48.25
C VAL A 49 -0.08 4.54 -47.96
N GLY A 50 -0.45 5.09 -46.80
CA GLY A 50 -0.23 6.51 -46.51
C GLY A 50 -1.00 7.43 -47.49
N ASN A 51 -0.28 8.35 -48.13
CA ASN A 51 -0.85 9.36 -49.04
C ASN A 51 -0.79 8.96 -50.51
N VAL A 52 -0.28 7.77 -50.83
CA VAL A 52 -0.08 7.33 -52.20
C VAL A 52 -0.97 6.15 -52.52
N ALA A 53 -1.59 6.17 -53.70
CA ALA A 53 -2.41 5.09 -54.23
C ALA A 53 -1.78 4.56 -55.52
N ILE A 54 -1.65 3.23 -55.63
CA ILE A 54 -1.05 2.54 -56.77
C ILE A 54 -2.04 1.51 -57.32
N SER A 55 -2.12 1.39 -58.64
CA SER A 55 -2.85 0.32 -59.33
C SER A 55 -2.18 -1.04 -59.10
N VAL A 56 -2.94 -2.01 -58.58
CA VAL A 56 -2.45 -3.32 -58.18
C VAL A 56 -3.32 -4.44 -58.75
N ARG A 57 -2.73 -5.62 -58.87
CA ARG A 57 -3.42 -6.87 -59.21
C ARG A 57 -2.94 -8.01 -58.31
N GLY A 58 -3.68 -9.11 -58.28
CA GLY A 58 -3.27 -10.32 -57.60
C GLY A 58 -2.00 -10.87 -58.22
N ARG A 59 -1.06 -11.33 -57.37
CA ARG A 59 0.16 -11.97 -57.85
C ARG A 59 -0.15 -13.26 -58.63
N ASP A 60 -1.15 -14.01 -58.17
CA ASP A 60 -1.63 -15.26 -58.74
C ASP A 60 -3.16 -15.26 -58.90
N LYS A 61 -3.71 -16.35 -59.46
CA LYS A 61 -5.15 -16.52 -59.64
C LYS A 61 -5.92 -16.44 -58.32
N GLN A 62 -5.32 -16.89 -57.22
CA GLN A 62 -5.94 -16.86 -55.90
C GLN A 62 -6.07 -15.43 -55.39
N GLY A 63 -5.00 -14.64 -55.47
CA GLY A 63 -4.99 -13.22 -55.12
C GLY A 63 -6.00 -12.42 -55.94
N GLU A 64 -6.11 -12.71 -57.24
CA GLU A 64 -7.09 -12.07 -58.12
C GLU A 64 -8.54 -12.42 -57.72
N THR A 65 -8.78 -13.68 -57.34
CA THR A 65 -10.09 -14.13 -56.84
C THR A 65 -10.46 -13.44 -55.53
N VAL A 66 -9.49 -13.26 -54.62
CA VAL A 66 -9.73 -12.55 -53.36
C VAL A 66 -10.01 -11.07 -53.60
N LEU A 67 -9.27 -10.41 -54.50
CA LEU A 67 -9.53 -9.01 -54.90
C LEU A 67 -10.93 -8.84 -55.49
N ALA A 68 -11.32 -9.71 -56.43
CA ALA A 68 -12.66 -9.69 -57.01
C ALA A 68 -13.73 -9.86 -55.92
N ARG A 69 -13.55 -10.81 -55.00
CA ARG A 69 -14.49 -11.02 -53.88
C ARG A 69 -14.60 -9.80 -52.97
N LEU A 70 -13.48 -9.14 -52.64
CA LEU A 70 -13.47 -7.92 -51.84
C LEU A 70 -14.18 -6.76 -52.53
N ARG A 71 -14.03 -6.65 -53.86
CA ARG A 71 -14.71 -5.66 -54.68
C ARG A 71 -16.21 -5.91 -54.69
N ASP A 72 -16.62 -7.12 -55.01
CA ASP A 72 -18.03 -7.47 -55.21
C ASP A 72 -18.84 -7.38 -53.91
N ARG A 73 -18.24 -7.72 -52.76
CA ARG A 73 -18.89 -7.59 -51.44
C ARG A 73 -18.97 -6.15 -50.95
N ASN A 74 -17.97 -5.33 -51.32
CA ASN A 74 -17.82 -3.95 -50.90
C ASN A 74 -18.03 -3.68 -49.40
N LEU A 75 -17.62 -4.60 -48.55
CA LEU A 75 -17.78 -4.46 -47.10
C LEU A 75 -16.77 -3.44 -46.52
N PRO A 76 -17.12 -2.79 -45.39
CA PRO A 76 -16.18 -2.03 -44.58
C PRO A 76 -14.96 -2.88 -44.22
N ARG A 77 -13.77 -2.28 -44.30
CA ARG A 77 -12.52 -3.02 -44.18
C ARG A 77 -11.44 -2.23 -43.46
N LEU A 78 -10.57 -2.98 -42.79
CA LEU A 78 -9.31 -2.50 -42.23
C LEU A 78 -8.18 -3.39 -42.74
N GLY A 79 -7.09 -2.81 -43.21
CA GLY A 79 -5.98 -3.59 -43.72
C GLY A 79 -4.61 -3.01 -43.41
N TRP A 80 -3.59 -3.86 -43.52
CA TRP A 80 -2.20 -3.48 -43.33
C TRP A 80 -1.25 -4.41 -44.06
N VAL A 81 -0.06 -3.89 -44.34
CA VAL A 81 1.02 -4.63 -44.99
C VAL A 81 1.66 -5.60 -44.00
N VAL A 82 1.73 -6.88 -44.34
CA VAL A 82 2.31 -7.96 -43.52
C VAL A 82 3.72 -8.32 -43.97
N ALA A 83 3.98 -8.28 -45.29
CA ALA A 83 5.28 -8.58 -45.86
C ALA A 83 5.54 -7.74 -47.11
N VAL A 84 6.81 -7.50 -47.40
CA VAL A 84 7.32 -6.84 -48.61
C VAL A 84 8.51 -7.63 -49.14
N THR A 85 8.61 -7.77 -50.46
CA THR A 85 9.66 -8.53 -51.12
C THR A 85 10.18 -7.77 -52.35
N PRO A 86 11.51 -7.63 -52.54
CA PRO A 86 12.58 -7.96 -51.58
C PRO A 86 12.52 -7.09 -50.31
N LYS A 87 13.11 -7.56 -49.20
CA LYS A 87 13.08 -6.84 -47.90
C LYS A 87 13.88 -5.53 -47.90
N SER A 88 14.75 -5.34 -48.88
CA SER A 88 15.59 -4.16 -49.08
C SER A 88 15.63 -3.86 -50.58
N GLY A 89 15.52 -2.59 -50.96
CA GLY A 89 15.43 -2.14 -52.36
C GLY A 89 13.99 -1.89 -52.82
N ALA A 90 13.80 -1.85 -54.14
CA ALA A 90 12.49 -1.63 -54.75
C ALA A 90 11.57 -2.82 -54.48
N THR A 91 10.38 -2.57 -53.92
CA THR A 91 9.42 -3.64 -53.57
C THR A 91 8.79 -4.19 -54.86
N GLU A 92 8.96 -5.47 -55.17
CA GLU A 92 8.37 -6.13 -56.33
C GLU A 92 6.93 -6.56 -56.05
N TRP A 93 6.70 -7.14 -54.87
CA TRP A 93 5.39 -7.55 -54.42
C TRP A 93 5.28 -7.40 -52.91
N LEU A 94 4.04 -7.26 -52.44
CA LEU A 94 3.73 -7.12 -51.03
C LEU A 94 2.55 -8.00 -50.65
N GLN A 95 2.45 -8.32 -49.38
CA GLN A 95 1.35 -9.09 -48.82
C GLN A 95 0.55 -8.20 -47.88
N VAL A 96 -0.77 -8.17 -48.08
CA VAL A 96 -1.69 -7.36 -47.28
C VAL A 96 -2.70 -8.25 -46.60
N GLN A 97 -2.92 -7.99 -45.31
CA GLN A 97 -3.98 -8.62 -44.54
C GLN A 97 -5.16 -7.66 -44.47
N MET A 98 -6.33 -8.14 -44.86
CA MET A 98 -7.58 -7.39 -44.96
C MET A 98 -8.63 -8.01 -44.04
N HIS A 99 -9.21 -7.20 -43.18
CA HIS A 99 -10.26 -7.58 -42.24
C HIS A 99 -11.58 -6.95 -42.70
N GLU A 100 -12.52 -7.78 -43.12
CA GLU A 100 -13.87 -7.37 -43.54
C GLU A 100 -14.81 -7.35 -42.33
N PHE A 101 -15.67 -6.34 -42.26
CA PHE A 101 -16.70 -6.17 -41.23
C PHE A 101 -18.09 -6.13 -41.88
N PRO A 102 -19.14 -6.67 -41.23
CA PRO A 102 -20.47 -6.72 -41.83
C PRO A 102 -21.10 -5.33 -41.99
N VAL A 103 -20.76 -4.39 -41.12
CA VAL A 103 -21.29 -3.02 -41.11
C VAL A 103 -20.31 -2.10 -40.41
N GLN A 104 -20.34 -0.81 -40.76
CA GLN A 104 -19.64 0.26 -40.05
C GLN A 104 -20.64 1.34 -39.66
N TYR A 105 -20.53 1.86 -38.44
CA TYR A 105 -21.34 2.98 -37.96
C TYR A 105 -20.53 4.27 -37.90
N SER A 106 -21.23 5.41 -37.84
CA SER A 106 -20.64 6.72 -37.60
C SER A 106 -21.31 7.38 -36.40
N TRP A 107 -20.52 7.92 -35.48
CA TRP A 107 -20.98 8.72 -34.35
C TRP A 107 -20.72 10.20 -34.62
N PRO A 108 -21.75 11.06 -34.50
CA PRO A 108 -21.59 12.49 -34.71
C PRO A 108 -20.87 13.15 -33.54
N GLY A 109 -20.04 14.15 -33.84
CA GLY A 109 -19.39 14.98 -32.83
C GLY A 109 -18.30 14.27 -32.01
N ASN A 110 -18.01 14.84 -30.84
CA ASN A 110 -17.07 14.28 -29.87
C ASN A 110 -17.82 13.32 -28.95
N ILE A 111 -17.28 12.12 -28.79
CA ILE A 111 -17.83 11.09 -27.93
C ILE A 111 -16.89 10.90 -26.74
N ASP A 112 -17.31 11.47 -25.61
CA ASP A 112 -16.54 11.41 -24.37
C ASP A 112 -16.96 10.19 -23.55
N ILE A 113 -15.99 9.32 -23.26
CA ILE A 113 -16.16 8.12 -22.43
C ILE A 113 -15.43 8.35 -21.10
N GLY A 114 -16.20 8.49 -20.04
CA GLY A 114 -15.70 8.76 -18.70
C GLY A 114 -14.96 7.57 -18.08
N VAL A 115 -13.89 7.90 -17.35
CA VAL A 115 -13.11 6.97 -16.53
C VAL A 115 -13.12 7.49 -15.09
N ASP A 116 -13.66 6.70 -14.17
CA ASP A 116 -13.74 7.03 -12.75
C ASP A 116 -12.69 6.28 -11.92
N GLU A 117 -12.66 6.53 -10.61
CA GLU A 117 -11.70 5.94 -9.68
C GLU A 117 -11.74 4.41 -9.71
N LYS A 118 -12.93 3.82 -9.82
CA LYS A 118 -13.08 2.37 -9.89
C LYS A 118 -12.25 1.78 -11.01
N ILE A 119 -12.31 2.36 -12.20
CA ILE A 119 -11.57 1.87 -13.37
C ILE A 119 -10.08 2.21 -13.25
N VAL A 120 -9.74 3.38 -12.69
CA VAL A 120 -8.34 3.74 -12.38
C VAL A 120 -7.70 2.70 -11.45
N ASP A 121 -8.37 2.32 -10.37
CA ASP A 121 -7.85 1.36 -9.40
C ASP A 121 -7.71 -0.06 -9.99
N VAL A 122 -8.70 -0.50 -10.78
CA VAL A 122 -8.62 -1.78 -11.51
C VAL A 122 -7.42 -1.82 -12.44
N ILE A 123 -7.12 -0.71 -13.13
CA ILE A 123 -5.97 -0.62 -14.04
C ILE A 123 -4.66 -0.59 -13.26
N ARG A 124 -4.57 0.18 -12.16
CA ARG A 124 -3.40 0.19 -11.28
C ARG A 124 -3.06 -1.19 -10.74
N GLN A 125 -4.07 -1.92 -10.25
CA GLN A 125 -3.91 -3.27 -9.74
C GLN A 125 -3.43 -4.22 -10.84
N LYS A 126 -3.99 -4.12 -12.05
CA LYS A 126 -3.55 -4.94 -13.20
C LYS A 126 -2.13 -4.61 -13.67
N LEU A 127 -1.71 -3.36 -13.60
CA LEU A 127 -0.37 -2.95 -14.04
C LEU A 127 0.71 -3.13 -12.96
N GLY A 128 0.30 -3.32 -11.70
CA GLY A 128 1.22 -3.35 -10.55
C GLY A 128 2.00 -2.04 -10.39
N LYS A 129 1.43 -0.91 -10.82
CA LYS A 129 2.08 0.41 -10.83
C LYS A 129 1.12 1.47 -10.33
N SER A 130 1.63 2.38 -9.51
CA SER A 130 0.93 3.61 -9.15
C SER A 130 1.06 4.63 -10.29
N ILE A 131 0.01 4.75 -11.10
CA ILE A 131 -0.08 5.70 -12.21
C ILE A 131 -1.24 6.69 -11.98
N SER A 132 -1.13 7.89 -12.55
CA SER A 132 -2.15 8.94 -12.50
C SER A 132 -3.38 8.62 -13.37
N ALA A 133 -4.50 9.29 -13.11
CA ALA A 133 -5.70 9.16 -13.93
C ALA A 133 -5.44 9.56 -15.40
N THR A 134 -4.62 10.58 -15.62
CA THR A 134 -4.18 11.00 -16.97
C THR A 134 -3.42 9.90 -17.71
N GLU A 135 -2.50 9.21 -17.02
CA GLU A 135 -1.78 8.08 -17.61
C GLU A 135 -2.70 6.89 -17.90
N VAL A 136 -3.71 6.65 -17.06
CA VAL A 136 -4.75 5.64 -17.31
C VAL A 136 -5.56 5.97 -18.56
N ILE A 137 -5.96 7.24 -18.73
CA ILE A 137 -6.68 7.73 -19.90
C ILE A 137 -5.85 7.55 -21.18
N GLN A 138 -4.55 7.90 -21.11
CA GLN A 138 -3.63 7.67 -22.21
C GLN A 138 -3.50 6.18 -22.53
N TRP A 139 -3.35 5.33 -21.51
CA TRP A 139 -3.25 3.88 -21.66
C TRP A 139 -4.47 3.27 -22.35
N LEU A 140 -5.68 3.75 -22.00
CA LEU A 140 -6.93 3.36 -22.65
C LEU A 140 -6.99 3.86 -24.10
N THR A 141 -6.64 5.13 -24.34
CA THR A 141 -6.62 5.71 -25.68
C THR A 141 -5.69 4.93 -26.61
N GLU A 142 -4.48 4.62 -26.16
CA GLU A 142 -3.49 3.83 -26.91
C GLU A 142 -3.95 2.40 -27.22
N ARG A 143 -4.92 1.85 -26.48
CA ARG A 143 -5.38 0.46 -26.68
C ARG A 143 -6.69 0.34 -27.40
N PHE A 144 -7.59 1.32 -27.31
CA PHE A 144 -8.95 1.20 -27.83
C PHE A 144 -9.24 2.13 -29.01
N VAL A 145 -8.48 3.21 -29.16
CA VAL A 145 -8.72 4.20 -30.22
C VAL A 145 -7.71 4.00 -31.35
N LEU A 146 -8.20 3.72 -32.55
CA LEU A 146 -7.42 3.71 -33.78
C LEU A 146 -7.56 5.08 -34.44
N VAL A 147 -6.47 5.82 -34.57
CA VAL A 147 -6.47 7.12 -35.26
C VAL A 147 -6.30 6.88 -36.76
N ASP A 148 -7.29 7.28 -37.55
CA ASP A 148 -7.24 7.24 -39.02
C ASP A 148 -6.73 8.58 -39.55
N GLN A 149 -5.67 8.52 -40.38
CA GLN A 149 -5.00 9.69 -40.98
C GLN A 149 -5.94 10.56 -41.83
N GLY A 150 -7.09 10.06 -42.29
CA GLY A 150 -8.00 10.79 -43.18
C GLY A 150 -9.42 11.01 -42.70
N SER A 151 -9.88 10.37 -41.61
CA SER A 151 -11.32 10.35 -41.29
C SER A 151 -11.67 10.29 -39.78
N GLY A 152 -10.75 10.71 -38.92
CA GLY A 152 -10.98 10.84 -37.48
C GLY A 152 -10.47 9.63 -36.69
N SER A 153 -11.24 9.15 -35.71
CA SER A 153 -10.89 7.95 -34.95
C SER A 153 -11.88 6.81 -35.21
N LYS A 154 -11.40 5.57 -35.04
CA LYS A 154 -12.21 4.35 -35.12
C LYS A 154 -12.08 3.58 -33.82
N VAL A 155 -13.20 3.02 -33.39
CA VAL A 155 -13.27 2.07 -32.26
C VAL A 155 -14.02 0.83 -32.70
N PHE A 156 -13.84 -0.29 -32.00
CA PHE A 156 -14.51 -1.55 -32.33
C PHE A 156 -15.46 -1.92 -31.20
N ILE A 157 -16.74 -2.17 -31.50
CA ILE A 157 -17.76 -2.47 -30.49
C ILE A 157 -18.53 -3.75 -30.78
N SER A 158 -19.16 -4.32 -29.75
CA SER A 158 -20.17 -5.38 -29.85
C SER A 158 -21.29 -5.16 -28.82
N GLY A 159 -22.46 -5.79 -29.00
CA GLY A 159 -23.54 -5.73 -28.00
C GLY A 159 -23.18 -6.37 -26.66
N SER A 160 -23.76 -5.90 -25.55
CA SER A 160 -23.43 -6.35 -24.18
C SER A 160 -23.77 -7.83 -23.88
N PRO A 161 -22.84 -8.63 -23.33
CA PRO A 161 -23.08 -10.04 -23.01
C PRO A 161 -24.10 -10.31 -21.89
N ALA A 162 -24.58 -9.29 -21.16
CA ALA A 162 -25.55 -9.47 -20.07
C ALA A 162 -27.01 -9.41 -20.57
N PRO A 163 -27.93 -10.27 -20.06
CA PRO A 163 -29.35 -10.21 -20.38
C PRO A 163 -30.02 -8.94 -19.80
N GLU A 164 -31.02 -8.43 -20.52
CA GLU A 164 -31.59 -7.08 -20.41
C GLU A 164 -32.51 -6.85 -19.21
N SER A 165 -32.53 -5.61 -18.70
CA SER A 165 -33.67 -5.07 -17.92
C SER A 165 -33.91 -3.56 -18.09
N ASP A 166 -33.13 -2.81 -18.88
CA ASP A 166 -33.32 -1.35 -18.99
C ASP A 166 -32.90 -0.79 -20.37
N HIS A 167 -33.53 0.31 -20.79
CA HIS A 167 -33.35 0.98 -22.08
C HIS A 167 -31.94 1.57 -22.31
N ARG A 168 -31.07 1.52 -21.29
CA ARG A 168 -29.68 1.99 -21.32
C ARG A 168 -28.74 0.89 -21.80
N ARG A 169 -28.81 0.55 -23.09
CA ARG A 169 -28.06 -0.57 -23.69
C ARG A 169 -26.55 -0.41 -23.46
N PRO A 170 -25.93 -1.24 -22.59
CA PRO A 170 -24.48 -1.27 -22.50
C PRO A 170 -23.90 -1.87 -23.77
N PHE A 171 -22.69 -1.48 -24.12
CA PHE A 171 -21.93 -2.08 -25.22
C PHE A 171 -20.52 -2.39 -24.77
N ARG A 172 -19.89 -3.35 -25.44
CA ARG A 172 -18.49 -3.69 -25.22
C ARG A 172 -17.64 -3.02 -26.28
N MET A 173 -16.57 -2.35 -25.87
CA MET A 173 -15.54 -1.83 -26.76
C MET A 173 -14.31 -2.72 -26.67
N HIS A 174 -13.71 -3.03 -27.82
CA HIS A 174 -12.61 -3.98 -27.96
C HIS A 174 -11.31 -3.25 -28.30
N GLY A 175 -10.27 -3.57 -27.56
CA GLY A 175 -8.95 -2.94 -27.65
C GLY A 175 -7.84 -3.98 -27.80
N LYS A 176 -6.60 -3.50 -27.82
CA LYS A 176 -5.40 -4.34 -27.88
C LYS A 176 -5.25 -5.11 -26.56
N GLY A 177 -5.56 -6.40 -26.57
CA GLY A 177 -5.41 -7.31 -25.43
C GLY A 177 -6.44 -7.16 -24.32
N TYR A 178 -7.38 -6.21 -24.45
CA TYR A 178 -8.40 -5.91 -23.45
C TYR A 178 -9.74 -5.60 -24.12
N ALA A 179 -10.82 -5.78 -23.38
CA ALA A 179 -12.12 -5.23 -23.71
C ALA A 179 -12.69 -4.45 -22.51
N ILE A 180 -13.50 -3.44 -22.79
CA ILE A 180 -14.20 -2.67 -21.76
C ILE A 180 -15.70 -2.70 -22.00
N ASP A 181 -16.47 -2.75 -20.92
CA ASP A 181 -17.91 -2.54 -20.98
C ASP A 181 -18.20 -1.05 -20.71
N VAL A 182 -19.01 -0.44 -21.56
CA VAL A 182 -19.39 0.97 -21.51
C VAL A 182 -20.91 1.05 -21.36
N GLN A 183 -21.36 1.93 -20.45
CA GLN A 183 -22.79 2.12 -20.18
C GLN A 183 -23.13 3.60 -20.12
N LYS A 184 -24.36 3.93 -20.54
CA LYS A 184 -24.92 5.27 -20.40
C LYS A 184 -25.42 5.49 -18.96
N THR A 185 -24.96 6.56 -18.34
CA THR A 185 -25.38 7.03 -17.01
C THR A 185 -26.77 7.68 -17.09
N PRO A 186 -27.46 7.92 -15.94
CA PRO A 186 -28.71 8.68 -15.92
C PRO A 186 -28.60 10.06 -16.57
N ASP A 187 -27.44 10.70 -16.47
CA ASP A 187 -27.15 12.05 -17.00
C ASP A 187 -26.70 12.03 -18.47
N ASP A 188 -27.03 10.97 -19.20
CA ASP A 188 -26.73 10.79 -20.62
C ASP A 188 -25.23 10.67 -20.98
N ARG A 189 -24.34 10.59 -19.99
CA ARG A 189 -22.87 10.43 -20.20
C ARG A 189 -22.47 8.97 -20.35
N LEU A 190 -21.47 8.69 -21.18
CA LEU A 190 -20.88 7.35 -21.31
C LEU A 190 -19.81 7.12 -20.25
N LEU A 191 -19.84 5.96 -19.59
CA LEU A 191 -18.90 5.62 -18.52
C LEU A 191 -18.41 4.18 -18.67
N VAL A 192 -17.10 3.97 -18.51
CA VAL A 192 -16.52 2.62 -18.44
C VAL A 192 -16.97 1.94 -17.15
N THR A 193 -17.56 0.75 -17.21
CA THR A 193 -18.08 0.03 -16.03
C THR A 193 -17.22 -1.17 -15.63
N ARG A 194 -16.51 -1.74 -16.59
CA ARG A 194 -15.69 -2.94 -16.43
C ARG A 194 -14.54 -2.99 -17.43
N LEU A 195 -13.41 -3.53 -16.98
CA LEU A 195 -12.26 -3.90 -17.82
C LEU A 195 -12.06 -5.42 -17.74
N VAL A 196 -11.89 -6.07 -18.89
CA VAL A 196 -11.58 -7.50 -18.99
C VAL A 196 -10.41 -7.73 -19.94
N GLU A 197 -9.66 -8.80 -19.71
CA GLU A 197 -8.66 -9.26 -20.69
C GLU A 197 -9.36 -9.90 -21.87
N ALA A 198 -8.84 -9.62 -23.08
CA ALA A 198 -9.33 -10.24 -24.29
C ALA A 198 -8.96 -11.73 -24.26
N ARG A 199 -9.91 -12.61 -23.93
CA ARG A 199 -9.74 -14.06 -24.07
C ARG A 199 -9.78 -14.43 -25.55
N ARG A 200 -8.95 -15.41 -25.97
CA ARG A 200 -9.17 -16.16 -27.21
C ARG A 200 -10.37 -17.08 -26.97
N GLU A 201 -11.56 -16.65 -27.33
CA GLU A 201 -12.77 -17.47 -27.18
C GLU A 201 -12.79 -18.63 -28.17
N SER A 202 -13.18 -19.81 -27.67
CA SER A 202 -12.99 -21.14 -28.23
C SER A 202 -14.11 -21.65 -29.13
N SER A 203 -15.14 -20.85 -29.45
CA SER A 203 -16.22 -21.26 -30.36
C SER A 203 -16.62 -20.15 -31.33
N ALA A 204 -17.04 -20.52 -32.54
CA ALA A 204 -17.48 -19.59 -33.59
C ALA A 204 -18.96 -19.19 -33.46
N GLU A 205 -19.76 -19.98 -32.75
CA GLU A 205 -21.22 -19.84 -32.65
C GLU A 205 -21.70 -18.80 -31.61
N GLU A 206 -20.87 -18.45 -30.62
CA GLU A 206 -21.20 -17.40 -29.63
C GLU A 206 -20.69 -15.99 -30.01
N ARG A 207 -20.06 -15.86 -31.20
CA ARG A 207 -19.44 -14.60 -31.62
C ARG A 207 -20.50 -13.56 -32.00
N ARG A 208 -20.77 -12.64 -31.08
CA ARG A 208 -21.44 -11.38 -31.43
C ARG A 208 -20.57 -10.63 -32.45
N PRO A 209 -21.15 -10.11 -33.55
CA PRO A 209 -20.38 -9.41 -34.56
C PRO A 209 -19.75 -8.16 -33.95
N ILE A 210 -18.43 -8.04 -34.10
CA ILE A 210 -17.68 -6.83 -33.76
C ILE A 210 -17.78 -5.88 -34.95
N VAL A 211 -18.18 -4.64 -34.70
CA VAL A 211 -18.40 -3.62 -35.72
C VAL A 211 -17.49 -2.40 -35.48
N PRO A 212 -16.84 -1.87 -36.52
CA PRO A 212 -16.14 -0.60 -36.42
C PRO A 212 -17.13 0.56 -36.33
N VAL A 213 -16.79 1.54 -35.50
CA VAL A 213 -17.51 2.80 -35.37
C VAL A 213 -16.52 3.93 -35.60
N GLN A 214 -16.87 4.80 -36.54
CA GLN A 214 -16.11 5.99 -36.89
C GLN A 214 -16.64 7.19 -36.10
N GLY A 215 -15.77 7.99 -35.50
CA GLY A 215 -16.15 9.16 -34.72
C GLY A 215 -14.95 9.78 -34.01
N ASN A 216 -15.13 10.86 -33.25
CA ASN A 216 -14.06 11.41 -32.42
C ASN A 216 -14.22 10.93 -30.98
N VAL A 217 -13.76 9.71 -30.70
CA VAL A 217 -13.91 9.06 -29.39
C VAL A 217 -12.72 9.42 -28.51
N ARG A 218 -13.01 9.87 -27.29
CA ARG A 218 -11.99 10.26 -26.30
C ARG A 218 -12.34 9.69 -24.94
N PHE A 219 -11.31 9.27 -24.21
CA PHE A 219 -11.46 8.97 -22.80
C PHE A 219 -11.24 10.25 -22.00
N CYS A 220 -12.09 10.50 -21.00
CA CYS A 220 -12.02 11.70 -20.16
C CYS A 220 -11.95 11.33 -18.68
N ASP A 221 -11.32 12.22 -17.90
CA ASP A 221 -11.22 12.08 -16.45
C ASP A 221 -12.57 12.40 -15.82
N SER A 222 -13.26 11.36 -15.37
CA SER A 222 -14.52 11.45 -14.63
C SER A 222 -14.34 11.08 -13.16
N THR A 223 -13.11 11.14 -12.65
CA THR A 223 -12.86 11.05 -11.21
C THR A 223 -13.41 12.28 -10.49
N ILE A 224 -13.67 12.15 -9.19
CA ILE A 224 -14.07 13.25 -8.32
C ILE A 224 -13.02 14.37 -8.39
N ALA A 225 -11.73 14.02 -8.30
CA ALA A 225 -10.65 14.99 -8.42
C ALA A 225 -10.65 15.70 -9.79
N GLY A 226 -10.93 14.98 -10.88
CA GLY A 226 -11.10 15.54 -12.22
C GLY A 226 -12.27 16.51 -12.30
N ALA A 227 -13.41 16.17 -11.72
CA ALA A 227 -14.60 17.02 -11.66
C ALA A 227 -14.35 18.34 -10.90
N PHE A 228 -13.56 18.29 -9.82
CA PHE A 228 -13.16 19.47 -9.04
C PHE A 228 -12.17 20.39 -9.75
N ARG A 229 -11.35 19.88 -10.68
CA ARG A 229 -10.53 20.74 -11.57
C ARG A 229 -11.35 21.44 -12.65
N GLY A 230 -12.55 20.94 -12.95
CA GLY A 230 -13.45 21.51 -13.94
C GLY A 230 -14.37 22.58 -13.33
N THR A 231 -15.62 22.20 -13.07
CA THR A 231 -16.70 23.13 -12.71
C THR A 231 -17.02 23.17 -11.22
N ALA A 232 -16.70 22.11 -10.46
CA ALA A 232 -17.16 21.99 -9.07
C ALA A 232 -16.44 22.96 -8.11
N ARG A 233 -15.20 23.40 -8.44
CA ARG A 233 -14.50 24.43 -7.67
C ARG A 233 -15.19 25.79 -7.77
N SER A 234 -15.54 26.23 -8.98
CA SER A 234 -16.25 27.50 -9.16
C SER A 234 -17.62 27.50 -8.47
N GLN A 235 -18.30 26.34 -8.44
CA GLN A 235 -19.53 26.18 -7.67
C GLN A 235 -19.30 26.33 -6.17
N LEU A 236 -18.23 25.73 -5.62
CA LEU A 236 -17.88 25.88 -4.21
C LEU A 236 -17.55 27.33 -3.86
N ASP A 237 -16.76 28.02 -4.68
CA ASP A 237 -16.41 29.43 -4.48
C ASP A 237 -17.68 30.30 -4.40
N GLN A 238 -18.64 30.07 -5.30
CA GLN A 238 -19.93 30.76 -5.30
C GLN A 238 -20.77 30.46 -4.05
N LEU A 239 -20.78 29.21 -3.57
CA LEU A 239 -21.51 28.82 -2.36
C LEU A 239 -20.89 29.44 -1.10
N VAL A 240 -19.56 29.46 -1.02
CA VAL A 240 -18.84 30.08 0.09
C VAL A 240 -19.09 31.58 0.15
N GLU A 241 -19.39 32.26 -0.95
CA GLU A 241 -19.73 33.69 -0.94
C GLU A 241 -21.18 33.97 -0.50
N GLN A 242 -22.06 32.97 -0.41
CA GLN A 242 -23.46 33.16 -0.06
C GLN A 242 -23.68 33.43 1.44
N ALA A 243 -24.71 34.23 1.73
CA ALA A 243 -25.21 34.43 3.09
C ALA A 243 -25.83 33.13 3.62
N GLY A 244 -25.21 32.55 4.65
CA GLY A 244 -25.62 31.26 5.23
C GLY A 244 -24.66 30.09 4.98
N SER A 245 -23.55 30.32 4.26
CA SER A 245 -22.50 29.30 4.08
C SER A 245 -21.98 28.79 5.43
N TYR A 246 -21.93 27.46 5.58
CA TYR A 246 -21.36 26.81 6.77
C TYR A 246 -19.89 27.21 6.95
N LEU A 247 -19.12 27.26 5.85
CA LEU A 247 -17.71 27.65 5.89
C LEU A 247 -17.50 29.11 6.30
N ASN A 248 -18.43 30.01 5.97
CA ASN A 248 -18.43 31.38 6.49
C ASN A 248 -18.78 31.44 7.98
N VAL A 249 -19.79 30.69 8.42
CA VAL A 249 -20.15 30.61 9.85
C VAL A 249 -18.98 30.09 10.67
N TRP A 250 -18.25 29.08 10.18
CA TRP A 250 -17.02 28.60 10.81
C TRP A 250 -15.97 29.73 10.91
N ARG A 251 -15.73 30.47 9.81
CA ARG A 251 -14.76 31.58 9.81
C ARG A 251 -15.11 32.65 10.85
N GLU A 252 -16.38 33.06 10.93
CA GLU A 252 -16.86 34.02 11.92
C GLU A 252 -16.74 33.48 13.35
N TYR A 253 -17.07 32.20 13.57
CA TYR A 253 -16.91 31.58 14.89
C TYR A 253 -15.44 31.59 15.36
N ASN A 254 -14.49 31.22 14.49
CA ASN A 254 -13.06 31.28 14.81
C ASN A 254 -12.61 32.72 15.11
N LYS A 255 -13.14 33.72 14.40
CA LYS A 255 -12.86 35.14 14.66
C LYS A 255 -13.37 35.57 16.04
N LEU A 256 -14.61 35.26 16.38
CA LEU A 256 -15.19 35.57 17.69
C LEU A 256 -14.43 34.90 18.84
N GLU A 257 -14.00 33.64 18.65
CA GLU A 257 -13.19 32.93 19.64
C GLU A 257 -11.79 33.57 19.81
N ARG A 258 -11.15 33.95 18.70
CA ARG A 258 -9.89 34.70 18.70
C ARG A 258 -10.03 36.02 19.48
N ASP A 259 -11.07 36.80 19.18
CA ASP A 259 -11.35 38.07 19.86
C ASP A 259 -11.67 37.87 21.34
N SER A 260 -12.31 36.75 21.72
CA SER A 260 -12.55 36.39 23.12
C SER A 260 -11.25 36.07 23.87
N VAL A 261 -10.35 35.30 23.27
CA VAL A 261 -9.02 35.00 23.85
C VAL A 261 -8.23 36.28 24.06
N PHE A 262 -8.15 37.16 23.04
CA PHE A 262 -7.42 38.42 23.16
C PHE A 262 -8.05 39.38 24.18
N ARG A 263 -9.38 39.48 24.24
CA ARG A 263 -10.06 40.30 25.26
C ARG A 263 -9.71 39.82 26.67
N ARG A 264 -9.77 38.51 26.93
CA ARG A 264 -9.38 37.95 28.24
C ARG A 264 -7.92 38.24 28.59
N ALA A 265 -7.01 38.11 27.62
CA ALA A 265 -5.59 38.40 27.83
C ALA A 265 -5.36 39.88 28.13
N ARG A 266 -6.05 40.79 27.43
CA ARG A 266 -5.99 42.24 27.67
C ARG A 266 -6.60 42.65 29.01
N THR A 267 -7.66 41.99 29.47
CA THR A 267 -8.25 42.25 30.80
C THR A 267 -7.26 41.96 31.92
N LEU A 268 -6.47 40.88 31.80
CA LEU A 268 -5.40 40.58 32.76
C LEU A 268 -4.19 41.51 32.57
N GLY A 269 -3.86 41.84 31.32
CA GLY A 269 -2.66 42.58 30.97
C GLY A 269 -1.40 41.74 31.21
N TRP A 270 -0.35 42.38 31.74
CA TRP A 270 0.88 41.71 32.17
C TRP A 270 1.32 42.22 33.54
N LEU A 271 2.04 41.37 34.27
CA LEU A 271 2.58 41.64 35.59
C LEU A 271 4.10 41.65 35.52
N SER A 272 4.72 42.79 35.78
CA SER A 272 6.18 42.88 35.89
C SER A 272 6.66 42.22 37.18
N TYR A 273 7.66 41.34 37.06
CA TYR A 273 8.29 40.68 38.20
C TYR A 273 9.79 40.91 38.21
N SER A 274 10.37 40.86 39.40
CA SER A 274 11.78 41.17 39.65
C SER A 274 12.63 39.97 40.06
N ASP A 275 11.98 38.89 40.50
CA ASP A 275 12.60 37.66 40.96
C ASP A 275 11.64 36.49 40.70
N ALA A 276 12.18 35.31 40.40
CA ALA A 276 11.43 34.08 40.22
C ALA A 276 12.23 32.92 40.83
N LYS A 277 11.64 32.16 41.76
CA LYS A 277 12.33 31.08 42.49
C LYS A 277 11.52 29.79 42.51
N ARG A 278 12.16 28.70 42.09
CA ARG A 278 11.62 27.33 42.20
C ARG A 278 11.54 26.90 43.67
N GLN A 279 10.40 26.35 44.05
CA GLN A 279 10.10 25.80 45.37
C GLN A 279 10.34 24.28 45.39
N ALA A 280 10.41 23.68 46.58
CA ALA A 280 10.70 22.25 46.75
C ALA A 280 9.64 21.31 46.13
N ASP A 281 8.42 21.80 45.93
CA ASP A 281 7.31 21.08 45.30
C ASP A 281 7.21 21.31 43.78
N GLY A 282 8.21 21.95 43.17
CA GLY A 282 8.28 22.22 41.74
C GLY A 282 7.60 23.51 41.29
N ARG A 283 6.85 24.21 42.16
CA ARG A 283 6.21 25.49 41.82
C ARG A 283 7.23 26.61 41.69
N TRP A 284 6.97 27.57 40.81
CA TRP A 284 7.75 28.80 40.69
C TRP A 284 7.03 29.97 41.35
N ARG A 285 7.75 30.64 42.26
CA ARG A 285 7.26 31.85 42.93
C ARG A 285 7.80 33.09 42.25
N PHE A 286 6.91 33.89 41.66
CA PHE A 286 7.21 35.15 40.99
C PHE A 286 6.95 36.33 41.93
N ARG A 287 7.96 37.19 42.14
CA ARG A 287 7.83 38.40 42.96
C ARG A 287 7.42 39.60 42.11
N ILE A 288 6.14 39.96 42.20
CA ILE A 288 5.51 41.02 41.40
C ILE A 288 5.91 42.41 41.92
N GLN A 289 6.22 43.33 41.02
CA GLN A 289 6.70 44.67 41.34
C GLN A 289 5.55 45.59 41.79
N ASP A 290 4.44 45.62 41.04
CA ASP A 290 3.29 46.50 41.28
C ASP A 290 2.25 45.84 42.22
N ALA A 291 2.05 46.46 43.38
CA ALA A 291 1.11 46.00 44.40
C ALA A 291 -0.37 46.16 44.03
N LYS A 292 -0.72 47.10 43.14
CA LYS A 292 -2.10 47.31 42.69
C LYS A 292 -2.49 46.32 41.60
N GLN A 293 -1.55 45.98 40.71
CA GLN A 293 -1.77 45.03 39.64
C GLN A 293 -1.94 43.59 40.16
N ILE A 294 -1.21 43.19 41.20
CA ILE A 294 -1.34 41.83 41.75
C ILE A 294 -2.71 41.57 42.38
N ASP A 295 -3.32 42.55 43.04
CA ASP A 295 -4.66 42.38 43.64
C ASP A 295 -5.74 42.17 42.57
N THR A 296 -5.67 42.98 41.51
CA THR A 296 -6.55 42.86 40.34
C THR A 296 -6.36 41.51 39.65
N ALA A 297 -5.11 41.08 39.44
CA ALA A 297 -4.80 39.81 38.80
C ALA A 297 -5.25 38.61 39.64
N LEU A 298 -5.09 38.63 40.96
CA LEU A 298 -5.55 37.55 41.84
C LEU A 298 -7.07 37.40 41.82
N ASN A 299 -7.82 38.50 41.75
CA ASN A 299 -9.28 38.46 41.62
C ASN A 299 -9.73 37.82 40.29
N LEU A 300 -9.02 38.13 39.19
CA LEU A 300 -9.29 37.53 37.88
C LEU A 300 -8.90 36.05 37.81
N LEU A 301 -7.72 35.70 38.31
CA LEU A 301 -7.18 34.33 38.23
C LEU A 301 -7.90 33.34 39.14
N ARG A 302 -8.37 33.76 40.32
CA ARG A 302 -9.14 32.87 41.23
C ARG A 302 -10.54 32.54 40.71
N GLY A 303 -11.11 33.41 39.88
CA GLY A 303 -12.42 33.20 39.26
C GLY A 303 -12.38 32.50 37.91
N ALA A 304 -11.19 32.18 37.40
CA ALA A 304 -11.01 31.61 36.08
C ALA A 304 -10.50 30.17 36.19
N GLU A 305 -11.22 29.24 35.57
CA GLU A 305 -10.80 27.85 35.44
C GLU A 305 -9.71 27.72 34.35
N ASP A 306 -8.73 26.85 34.58
CA ASP A 306 -7.69 26.45 33.62
C ASP A 306 -6.88 27.61 33.00
N VAL A 307 -6.51 28.63 33.79
CA VAL A 307 -5.63 29.69 33.31
C VAL A 307 -4.16 29.28 33.36
N GLU A 308 -3.54 29.27 32.18
CA GLU A 308 -2.09 29.19 32.03
C GLU A 308 -1.47 30.58 31.92
N LEU A 309 -0.31 30.75 32.56
CA LEU A 309 0.49 31.96 32.55
C LEU A 309 1.81 31.69 31.82
N GLU A 310 2.24 32.65 31.02
CA GLU A 310 3.48 32.62 30.25
C GLU A 310 4.42 33.74 30.76
N ALA A 311 5.70 33.41 30.92
CA ALA A 311 6.72 34.36 31.34
C ALA A 311 7.69 34.70 30.20
N ALA A 312 7.90 36.00 29.95
CA ALA A 312 8.78 36.52 28.91
C ALA A 312 9.56 37.75 29.38
N SER A 313 10.63 38.11 28.67
CA SER A 313 11.43 39.31 28.99
C SER A 313 10.69 40.62 28.71
N HIS A 314 9.77 40.62 27.74
CA HIS A 314 8.97 41.78 27.33
C HIS A 314 7.52 41.35 27.09
N PRO A 315 6.53 42.23 27.29
CA PRO A 315 5.14 41.90 27.03
C PRO A 315 4.90 41.70 25.53
N PRO A 316 4.00 40.77 25.15
CA PRO A 316 3.67 40.52 23.76
C PRO A 316 3.03 41.75 23.11
N ARG A 317 3.33 42.00 21.83
CA ARG A 317 2.88 43.19 21.07
C ARG A 317 1.36 43.37 21.10
N GLU A 318 0.63 42.26 21.08
CA GLU A 318 -0.82 42.20 21.06
C GLU A 318 -1.48 42.75 22.35
N LEU A 319 -0.72 42.77 23.45
CA LEU A 319 -1.09 43.42 24.70
C LEU A 319 -0.60 44.87 24.80
N GLN A 320 0.34 45.28 23.96
CA GLN A 320 0.89 46.65 23.91
C GLN A 320 0.07 47.58 23.00
N GLU A 321 -0.53 47.07 21.93
CA GLU A 321 -1.28 47.88 20.96
C GLU A 321 -2.70 48.25 21.46
N SER A 322 -3.01 49.55 21.46
CA SER A 322 -4.34 50.11 21.77
C SER A 322 -5.39 49.74 20.72
N SER A 323 -6.66 49.63 21.14
CA SER A 323 -7.80 48.96 20.50
C SER A 323 -8.20 49.30 19.05
N ASP A 324 -7.57 50.26 18.37
CA ASP A 324 -8.15 50.86 17.16
C ASP A 324 -7.57 50.36 15.83
N THR A 325 -6.54 49.52 15.84
CA THR A 325 -6.01 48.94 14.62
C THR A 325 -6.56 47.53 14.43
N SER A 326 -7.48 47.38 13.47
CA SER A 326 -8.00 46.06 13.06
C SER A 326 -6.84 45.12 12.79
N ALA A 327 -6.79 44.02 13.52
CA ALA A 327 -5.77 42.97 13.42
C ALA A 327 -5.93 42.18 12.09
N ASN A 328 -5.70 42.84 10.97
CA ASN A 328 -5.47 42.23 9.65
C ASN A 328 -3.95 42.15 9.36
N GLY A 329 -3.14 42.01 10.40
CA GLY A 329 -1.72 41.69 10.27
C GLY A 329 -1.56 40.18 10.11
N SER A 330 -1.44 39.74 8.86
CA SER A 330 -0.69 38.53 8.51
C SER A 330 0.53 38.43 9.43
N SER A 331 0.63 37.35 10.19
CA SER A 331 1.84 37.01 10.92
C SER A 331 2.96 36.85 9.89
N THR A 332 3.75 37.91 9.71
CA THR A 332 4.92 37.91 8.83
C THR A 332 5.76 36.67 9.13
N GLU A 333 5.95 35.81 8.13
CA GLU A 333 6.70 34.55 8.16
C GLU A 333 8.21 34.70 8.48
N GLY A 334 8.64 35.86 9.00
CA GLY A 334 10.04 36.24 9.21
C GLY A 334 10.66 35.88 10.57
N ASP A 335 9.88 35.58 11.60
CA ASP A 335 10.39 35.29 12.96
C ASP A 335 10.46 33.79 13.29
N LEU A 336 10.75 32.96 12.28
CA LEU A 336 11.03 31.51 12.45
C LEU A 336 12.44 31.21 13.00
N ALA A 337 13.20 32.22 13.42
CA ALA A 337 14.35 32.01 14.29
C ALA A 337 13.81 31.46 15.62
N ARG A 338 13.89 30.14 15.81
CA ARG A 338 13.48 29.39 17.03
C ARG A 338 13.49 30.28 18.26
N SER A 339 12.35 30.91 18.56
CA SER A 339 12.17 31.65 19.79
C SER A 339 12.46 30.68 20.93
N PRO A 340 13.30 31.03 21.92
CA PRO A 340 13.52 30.17 23.08
C PRO A 340 12.15 29.80 23.64
N LYS A 341 11.86 28.49 23.71
CA LYS A 341 10.51 28.01 24.05
C LYS A 341 10.14 28.53 25.45
N ALA A 342 9.14 29.41 25.53
CA ALA A 342 8.77 30.17 26.73
C ALA A 342 8.43 29.29 27.94
N PHE A 343 8.56 29.86 29.14
CA PHE A 343 8.06 29.28 30.38
C PHE A 343 6.54 29.43 30.41
N VAL A 344 5.82 28.32 30.62
CA VAL A 344 4.36 28.29 30.72
C VAL A 344 3.98 27.42 31.93
N GLY A 345 2.97 27.85 32.70
CA GLY A 345 2.46 27.07 33.81
C GLY A 345 1.09 27.50 34.30
N SER A 346 0.43 26.63 35.06
CA SER A 346 -0.88 26.90 35.65
C SER A 346 -0.77 27.72 36.92
N PHE A 347 -1.70 28.66 37.11
CA PHE A 347 -1.79 29.43 38.35
C PHE A 347 -2.22 28.51 39.52
N VAL A 348 -1.48 28.52 40.62
CA VAL A 348 -1.78 27.73 41.83
C VAL A 348 -2.28 28.60 42.97
N GLY A 349 -1.72 29.80 43.12
CA GLY A 349 -2.08 30.68 44.22
C GLY A 349 -1.18 31.91 44.32
N GLY A 350 -1.44 32.76 45.30
CA GLY A 350 -0.65 33.96 45.52
C GLY A 350 -1.29 34.91 46.52
N THR A 351 -0.55 35.95 46.90
CA THR A 351 -0.98 36.94 47.88
C THR A 351 -0.52 38.34 47.51
N ALA A 352 -1.44 39.30 47.62
CA ALA A 352 -1.17 40.72 47.41
C ALA A 352 -0.22 41.27 48.49
N ALA A 353 -0.41 40.86 49.76
CA ALA A 353 0.41 41.32 50.88
C ALA A 353 1.89 40.90 50.74
N GLY A 354 2.13 39.67 50.28
CA GLY A 354 3.47 39.14 50.01
C GLY A 354 4.01 39.46 48.62
N ARG A 355 3.22 40.10 47.75
CA ARG A 355 3.56 40.44 46.36
C ARG A 355 4.12 39.27 45.56
N TYR A 356 3.48 38.10 45.66
CA TYR A 356 3.90 36.94 44.89
C TYR A 356 2.76 36.13 44.28
N LEU A 357 3.08 35.46 43.17
CA LEU A 357 2.26 34.46 42.49
C LEU A 357 3.04 33.15 42.39
N ASP A 358 2.38 32.05 42.70
CA ASP A 358 2.90 30.70 42.56
C ASP A 358 2.28 30.05 41.31
N VAL A 359 3.14 29.61 40.39
CA VAL A 359 2.80 29.00 39.11
C VAL A 359 3.45 27.63 39.01
N LEU A 360 2.67 26.61 38.66
CA LEU A 360 3.18 25.26 38.43
C LEU A 360 3.48 25.07 36.94
N PRO A 361 4.73 24.82 36.53
CA PRO A 361 5.06 24.59 35.12
C PRO A 361 4.19 23.47 34.49
N THR A 362 3.77 23.66 33.25
CA THR A 362 3.00 22.65 32.49
C THR A 362 3.83 22.07 31.33
N GLY A 363 3.86 20.72 31.19
CA GLY A 363 4.54 20.00 30.09
C GLY A 363 5.90 19.39 30.48
N ASP A 364 6.72 18.94 29.51
CA ASP A 364 8.14 18.52 29.71
C ASP A 364 9.06 19.72 30.08
N LEU A 365 8.51 20.69 30.84
CA LEU A 365 9.09 22.01 31.10
C LEU A 365 9.70 22.11 32.50
N ASP A 366 9.82 20.99 33.23
CA ASP A 366 10.32 20.94 34.61
C ASP A 366 11.73 21.54 34.79
N ASP A 367 12.51 21.67 33.70
CA ASP A 367 13.87 22.23 33.71
C ASP A 367 13.97 23.63 33.10
N ARG A 368 12.87 24.30 32.75
CA ARG A 368 12.92 25.65 32.17
C ARG A 368 12.76 26.74 33.22
N GLU A 369 13.72 27.66 33.21
CA GLU A 369 13.69 28.82 34.09
C GLU A 369 13.03 30.02 33.37
N PRO A 370 12.14 30.77 34.05
CA PRO A 370 11.61 32.01 33.52
C PRO A 370 12.71 33.09 33.46
N PRO A 371 12.64 34.05 32.53
CA PRO A 371 13.61 35.15 32.47
C PRO A 371 13.51 36.03 33.72
N VAL A 372 14.61 36.50 34.29
CA VAL A 372 14.61 37.41 35.44
C VAL A 372 15.48 38.64 35.15
N PRO A 373 14.95 39.88 35.24
CA PRO A 373 13.55 40.24 35.43
C PRO A 373 12.69 39.94 34.17
N GLY A 374 11.37 39.99 34.31
CA GLY A 374 10.46 39.73 33.20
C GLY A 374 9.02 40.14 33.47
N VAL A 375 8.11 39.69 32.60
CA VAL A 375 6.68 39.90 32.71
C VAL A 375 5.93 38.57 32.64
N LEU A 376 4.84 38.48 33.40
CA LEU A 376 3.94 37.33 33.45
C LEU A 376 2.57 37.74 32.90
N PHE A 377 2.03 37.00 31.95
CA PHE A 377 0.75 37.29 31.30
C PHE A 377 0.01 35.98 30.97
N MET A 378 -1.25 36.07 30.54
CA MET A 378 -2.01 34.87 30.17
C MET A 378 -1.43 34.22 28.91
N SER A 379 -1.12 32.93 28.97
CA SER A 379 -0.63 32.17 27.83
C SER A 379 -1.67 32.17 26.70
N MET A 380 -1.28 32.63 25.51
CA MET A 380 -2.10 32.56 24.30
C MET A 380 -1.55 31.54 23.30
N SER A 381 -0.41 30.92 23.60
CA SER A 381 0.34 30.06 22.68
C SER A 381 -0.44 28.81 22.28
N GLY A 382 -1.13 28.16 23.23
CA GLY A 382 -1.99 27.00 22.98
C GLY A 382 -3.22 27.36 22.14
N ASP A 383 -3.93 28.42 22.53
CA ASP A 383 -5.09 28.94 21.79
C ASP A 383 -4.73 29.35 20.36
N ARG A 384 -3.61 30.05 20.19
CA ARG A 384 -3.09 30.45 18.87
C ARG A 384 -2.88 29.24 17.97
N LYS A 385 -2.16 28.21 18.45
CA LYS A 385 -1.93 26.98 17.67
C LYS A 385 -3.23 26.25 17.34
N ARG A 386 -4.20 26.23 18.26
CA ARG A 386 -5.51 25.64 18.04
C ARG A 386 -6.30 26.39 16.96
N LEU A 387 -6.33 27.71 17.02
CA LEU A 387 -7.01 28.57 16.04
C LEU A 387 -6.34 28.52 14.66
N GLU A 388 -5.01 28.60 14.60
CA GLU A 388 -4.23 28.44 13.36
C GLU A 388 -4.54 27.12 12.65
N ARG A 389 -4.63 26.01 13.40
CA ARG A 389 -5.00 24.69 12.85
C ARG A 389 -6.41 24.68 12.26
N ARG A 390 -7.38 25.32 12.93
CA ARG A 390 -8.76 25.40 12.43
C ARG A 390 -8.86 26.28 11.18
N GLU A 391 -8.16 27.40 11.15
CA GLU A 391 -8.11 28.30 10.00
C GLU A 391 -7.48 27.63 8.79
N ARG A 392 -6.36 26.91 8.98
CA ARG A 392 -5.74 26.11 7.92
C ARG A 392 -6.67 25.01 7.42
N ALA A 393 -7.35 24.30 8.31
CA ALA A 393 -8.30 23.26 7.91
C ALA A 393 -9.48 23.85 7.11
N GLN A 394 -10.04 24.96 7.57
CA GLN A 394 -11.13 25.66 6.88
C GLN A 394 -10.69 26.13 5.48
N ALA A 395 -9.50 26.73 5.36
CA ALA A 395 -8.96 27.18 4.09
C ALA A 395 -8.72 26.01 3.11
N SER A 396 -8.14 24.90 3.56
CA SER A 396 -7.94 23.71 2.71
C SER A 396 -9.25 23.10 2.21
N ILE A 397 -10.33 23.17 3.01
CA ILE A 397 -11.66 22.71 2.58
C ILE A 397 -12.23 23.68 1.54
N ALA A 398 -12.18 24.99 1.80
CA ALA A 398 -12.69 26.01 0.89
C ALA A 398 -11.98 26.00 -0.48
N LEU A 399 -10.67 25.74 -0.50
CA LEU A 399 -9.86 25.68 -1.72
C LEU A 399 -9.90 24.29 -2.41
N ALA A 400 -10.64 23.33 -1.85
CA ALA A 400 -10.66 21.93 -2.30
C ALA A 400 -9.28 21.25 -2.35
N GLU A 401 -8.35 21.70 -1.49
CA GLU A 401 -6.98 21.18 -1.36
C GLU A 401 -6.87 20.06 -0.32
N CYS A 402 -7.92 19.84 0.48
CA CYS A 402 -7.95 18.72 1.41
C CYS A 402 -8.07 17.37 0.67
N PRO A 403 -7.63 16.25 1.29
CA PRO A 403 -7.66 14.92 0.65
C PRO A 403 -9.04 14.43 0.17
N MET A 404 -10.13 15.03 0.67
CA MET A 404 -11.49 14.84 0.16
C MET A 404 -11.97 16.15 -0.50
N PRO A 405 -11.67 16.39 -1.79
CA PRO A 405 -11.96 17.67 -2.46
C PRO A 405 -13.43 18.09 -2.38
N GLN A 406 -14.33 17.10 -2.33
CA GLN A 406 -15.78 17.29 -2.25
C GLN A 406 -16.34 17.65 -0.87
N LEU A 407 -15.50 17.67 0.16
CA LEU A 407 -15.92 17.96 1.53
C LEU A 407 -16.59 19.33 1.66
N GLY A 408 -16.10 20.35 0.95
CA GLY A 408 -16.71 21.68 0.97
C GLY A 408 -18.16 21.65 0.49
N LEU A 409 -18.43 21.02 -0.66
CA LEU A 409 -19.78 20.89 -1.21
C LEU A 409 -20.71 20.09 -0.29
N LEU A 410 -20.21 19.01 0.33
CA LEU A 410 -20.98 18.20 1.29
C LEU A 410 -21.42 19.03 2.50
N LEU A 411 -20.50 19.84 3.07
CA LEU A 411 -20.80 20.69 4.23
C LEU A 411 -21.81 21.80 3.89
N GLU A 412 -21.80 22.27 2.65
CA GLU A 412 -22.77 23.25 2.13
C GLU A 412 -24.07 22.60 1.63
N GLY A 413 -24.27 21.29 1.86
CA GLY A 413 -25.50 20.57 1.51
C GLY A 413 -25.71 20.36 0.00
N SER A 414 -24.66 20.50 -0.80
CA SER A 414 -24.71 20.30 -2.24
C SER A 414 -24.54 18.82 -2.62
N VAL A 415 -25.13 18.45 -3.75
CA VAL A 415 -24.96 17.10 -4.33
C VAL A 415 -23.52 16.95 -4.82
N VAL A 416 -22.88 15.84 -4.47
CA VAL A 416 -21.50 15.53 -4.88
C VAL A 416 -21.44 14.26 -5.72
N PRO A 417 -20.46 14.13 -6.62
CA PRO A 417 -20.22 12.89 -7.34
C PRO A 417 -19.85 11.75 -6.38
N GLU A 418 -20.52 10.61 -6.49
CA GLU A 418 -20.25 9.42 -5.67
C GLU A 418 -19.24 8.48 -6.33
N ARG A 419 -18.27 8.00 -5.55
CA ARG A 419 -17.31 6.99 -6.00
C ARG A 419 -18.01 5.63 -6.09
N ARG A 420 -17.99 4.99 -7.26
CA ARG A 420 -18.44 3.60 -7.40
C ARG A 420 -17.50 2.66 -6.66
N ARG A 421 -18.02 1.90 -5.71
CA ARG A 421 -17.27 0.89 -4.95
C ARG A 421 -17.96 -0.46 -5.00
N LYS A 422 -17.20 -1.51 -4.69
CA LYS A 422 -17.78 -2.82 -4.39
C LYS A 422 -18.48 -2.71 -3.02
N ALA A 423 -19.66 -3.29 -2.92
CA ALA A 423 -20.32 -3.38 -1.63
C ALA A 423 -19.58 -4.39 -0.74
N GLU A 424 -19.18 -3.95 0.45
CA GLU A 424 -18.47 -4.73 1.43
C GLU A 424 -19.42 -5.31 2.48
N ALA A 425 -19.18 -6.58 2.81
CA ALA A 425 -19.95 -7.28 3.82
C ALA A 425 -19.65 -6.72 5.22
N PRO A 426 -20.67 -6.50 6.07
CA PRO A 426 -20.47 -5.90 7.39
C PRO A 426 -19.78 -6.82 8.41
N LEU A 427 -19.96 -8.13 8.29
CA LEU A 427 -19.49 -9.10 9.29
C LEU A 427 -18.33 -9.95 8.74
N SER A 428 -17.27 -10.08 9.54
CA SER A 428 -16.20 -11.07 9.40
C SER A 428 -16.14 -11.98 10.63
N ALA A 429 -15.28 -13.00 10.60
CA ALA A 429 -15.06 -13.86 11.76
C ALA A 429 -14.54 -13.06 12.97
N VAL A 430 -13.57 -12.16 12.74
CA VAL A 430 -12.99 -11.28 13.76
C VAL A 430 -14.05 -10.33 14.34
N VAL A 431 -14.92 -9.77 13.50
CA VAL A 431 -16.01 -8.91 14.00
C VAL A 431 -16.95 -9.66 14.94
N LYS A 432 -17.32 -10.90 14.59
CA LYS A 432 -18.19 -11.72 15.45
C LYS A 432 -17.53 -11.97 16.81
N GLU A 433 -16.23 -12.25 16.83
CA GLU A 433 -15.46 -12.42 18.06
C GLU A 433 -15.43 -11.15 18.93
N ILE A 434 -15.25 -9.97 18.32
CA ILE A 434 -15.26 -8.68 19.04
C ILE A 434 -16.60 -8.43 19.75
N PHE A 435 -17.72 -8.83 19.14
CA PHE A 435 -19.02 -8.71 19.78
C PHE A 435 -19.22 -9.73 20.90
N GLY A 436 -18.66 -10.93 20.76
CA GLY A 436 -18.78 -12.07 21.68
C GLY A 436 -20.12 -12.79 21.51
N ASP A 437 -21.21 -12.04 21.58
CA ASP A 437 -22.57 -12.47 21.22
C ASP A 437 -22.93 -12.00 19.79
N ASP A 438 -24.06 -12.47 19.27
CA ASP A 438 -24.55 -12.01 17.97
C ASP A 438 -24.86 -10.49 18.01
N PRO A 439 -24.24 -9.67 17.13
CA PRO A 439 -24.49 -8.24 17.10
C PRO A 439 -25.95 -7.94 16.75
N THR A 440 -26.51 -6.90 17.37
CA THR A 440 -27.89 -6.47 17.08
C THR A 440 -28.04 -6.04 15.62
N PRO A 441 -29.25 -6.15 15.02
CA PRO A 441 -29.49 -5.69 13.65
C PRO A 441 -29.04 -4.25 13.39
N ARG A 442 -29.19 -3.36 14.38
CA ARG A 442 -28.74 -1.96 14.32
C ARG A 442 -27.22 -1.81 14.30
N GLN A 443 -26.48 -2.65 15.01
CA GLN A 443 -25.02 -2.66 14.96
C GLN A 443 -24.52 -3.19 13.61
N ILE A 444 -25.16 -4.22 13.07
CA ILE A 444 -24.86 -4.75 11.73
C ILE A 444 -25.13 -3.68 10.65
N GLU A 445 -26.27 -2.99 10.75
CA GLU A 445 -26.65 -1.88 9.88
C GLU A 445 -25.62 -0.74 9.98
N ALA A 446 -25.23 -0.33 11.19
CA ALA A 446 -24.23 0.71 11.39
C ALA A 446 -22.88 0.37 10.73
N ILE A 447 -22.39 -0.87 10.89
CA ILE A 447 -21.14 -1.31 10.22
C ILE A 447 -21.33 -1.34 8.70
N ARG A 448 -22.47 -1.85 8.21
CA ARG A 448 -22.76 -1.88 6.77
C ARG A 448 -22.76 -0.48 6.18
N VAL A 449 -23.46 0.47 6.80
CA VAL A 449 -23.53 1.86 6.34
C VAL A 449 -22.14 2.48 6.36
N ALA A 450 -21.38 2.33 7.45
CA ALA A 450 -20.04 2.90 7.54
C ALA A 450 -19.06 2.37 6.47
N LEU A 451 -19.10 1.07 6.17
CA LEU A 451 -18.22 0.47 5.15
C LEU A 451 -18.60 0.84 3.72
N ASN A 452 -19.90 1.04 3.46
CA ASN A 452 -20.43 1.21 2.11
C ASN A 452 -20.75 2.66 1.74
N THR A 453 -20.68 3.59 2.69
CA THR A 453 -20.82 5.03 2.43
C THR A 453 -19.49 5.57 1.90
N PRO A 454 -19.46 6.25 0.73
CA PRO A 454 -18.22 6.61 0.05
C PRO A 454 -17.43 7.75 0.72
N ASP A 455 -18.10 8.59 1.50
CA ASP A 455 -17.61 9.84 2.05
C ASP A 455 -17.76 9.92 3.59
N ILE A 456 -18.96 10.19 4.10
CA ILE A 456 -19.23 10.47 5.51
C ILE A 456 -20.44 9.68 5.98
N ALA A 457 -20.22 8.75 6.91
CA ALA A 457 -21.30 8.07 7.64
C ALA A 457 -21.47 8.67 9.04
N LEU A 458 -22.70 9.03 9.40
CA LEU A 458 -23.05 9.43 10.76
C LEU A 458 -23.77 8.29 11.48
N ILE A 459 -23.18 7.82 12.59
CA ILE A 459 -23.78 6.79 13.44
C ILE A 459 -24.15 7.40 14.79
N GLN A 460 -25.45 7.45 15.07
CA GLN A 460 -25.96 7.88 16.38
C GLN A 460 -26.16 6.66 17.28
N GLY A 461 -25.35 6.54 18.34
CA GLY A 461 -25.59 5.59 19.41
C GLY A 461 -26.08 6.29 20.68
N PRO A 462 -27.21 5.93 21.29
CA PRO A 462 -27.53 6.31 22.66
C PRO A 462 -26.56 5.70 23.70
N PRO A 463 -26.56 6.17 24.96
CA PRO A 463 -25.80 5.54 26.04
C PRO A 463 -26.13 4.03 26.18
N GLY A 464 -25.13 3.19 26.44
CA GLY A 464 -25.32 1.74 26.63
C GLY A 464 -25.47 0.90 25.35
N THR A 465 -25.55 1.49 24.16
CA THR A 465 -25.78 0.77 22.89
C THR A 465 -24.56 0.04 22.29
N GLY A 466 -23.46 -0.03 23.05
CA GLY A 466 -22.25 -0.73 22.61
C GLY A 466 -21.40 0.04 21.58
N LYS A 467 -21.48 1.37 21.52
CA LYS A 467 -20.73 2.21 20.55
C LYS A 467 -19.26 1.83 20.41
N THR A 468 -18.58 1.58 21.54
CA THR A 468 -17.16 1.22 21.55
C THR A 468 -16.90 -0.13 20.86
N LYS A 469 -17.79 -1.13 21.05
CA LYS A 469 -17.70 -2.42 20.32
C LYS A 469 -17.93 -2.21 18.83
N THR A 470 -18.90 -1.36 18.45
CA THR A 470 -19.14 -1.01 17.04
C THR A 470 -17.95 -0.32 16.39
N ILE A 471 -17.28 0.61 17.09
CA ILE A 471 -16.04 1.25 16.60
C ILE A 471 -14.93 0.22 16.41
N ALA A 472 -14.69 -0.65 17.40
CA ALA A 472 -13.67 -1.68 17.31
C ALA A 472 -13.93 -2.66 16.15
N ALA A 473 -15.19 -3.08 15.96
CA ALA A 473 -15.61 -3.93 14.84
C ALA A 473 -15.39 -3.25 13.48
N LEU A 474 -15.72 -1.96 13.36
CA LEU A 474 -15.50 -1.21 12.13
C LEU A 474 -14.00 -1.09 11.80
N GLN A 475 -13.16 -0.80 12.79
CA GLN A 475 -11.72 -0.74 12.60
C GLN A 475 -11.12 -2.08 12.17
N ALA A 476 -11.57 -3.19 12.76
CA ALA A 476 -11.16 -4.53 12.34
C ALA A 476 -11.54 -4.81 10.88
N ARG A 477 -12.76 -4.46 10.46
CA ARG A 477 -13.18 -4.62 9.05
C ARG A 477 -12.39 -3.74 8.09
N LEU A 478 -12.14 -2.48 8.45
CA LEU A 478 -11.35 -1.57 7.62
C LEU A 478 -9.91 -2.09 7.45
N ALA A 479 -9.34 -2.66 8.50
CA ALA A 479 -8.02 -3.26 8.45
C ALA A 479 -7.98 -4.53 7.57
N GLU A 480 -8.97 -5.42 7.69
CA GLU A 480 -9.11 -6.60 6.81
C GLU A 480 -9.33 -6.22 5.33
N LEU A 481 -9.86 -5.03 5.05
CA LEU A 481 -10.02 -4.53 3.67
C LEU A 481 -8.76 -3.82 3.14
N GLY A 482 -7.83 -3.43 4.03
CA GLY A 482 -6.62 -2.66 3.72
C GLY A 482 -5.40 -3.50 3.32
N GLU A 483 -5.57 -4.76 2.92
CA GLU A 483 -4.53 -5.80 2.79
C GLU A 483 -3.39 -5.52 1.78
N ASP A 484 -3.39 -4.42 1.02
CA ASP A 484 -2.41 -4.14 -0.04
C ASP A 484 -1.37 -3.03 0.30
N GLY A 485 -1.13 -2.68 1.58
CA GLY A 485 -0.15 -1.64 1.92
C GLY A 485 0.32 -1.60 3.38
N ASP A 486 1.26 -0.68 3.66
CA ASP A 486 1.77 -0.39 5.00
C ASP A 486 0.61 0.02 5.91
N LEU A 487 0.31 -0.81 6.92
CA LEU A 487 -0.85 -0.67 7.82
C LEU A 487 -0.73 0.55 8.75
N ALA A 488 0.49 1.05 8.94
CA ALA A 488 0.76 2.18 9.81
C ALA A 488 0.16 3.47 9.22
N GLY A 489 -0.73 4.13 9.98
CA GLY A 489 -1.28 5.44 9.64
C GLY A 489 -2.48 5.43 8.68
N GLN A 490 -3.04 4.27 8.34
CA GLN A 490 -4.21 4.20 7.44
C GLN A 490 -5.53 4.66 8.09
N THR A 491 -5.67 4.49 9.40
CA THR A 491 -6.90 4.87 10.13
C THR A 491 -6.57 5.84 11.26
N LEU A 492 -7.18 7.03 11.23
CA LEU A 492 -7.11 8.03 12.30
C LEU A 492 -8.35 7.92 13.18
N LEU A 493 -8.16 7.59 14.46
CA LEU A 493 -9.21 7.68 15.47
C LEU A 493 -9.02 8.96 16.29
N THR A 494 -10.05 9.81 16.34
CA THR A 494 -10.02 11.10 17.04
C THR A 494 -11.30 11.31 17.86
N SER A 495 -11.20 12.09 18.93
CA SER A 495 -12.33 12.55 19.74
C SER A 495 -11.98 13.88 20.41
N TYR A 496 -13.01 14.66 20.73
CA TYR A 496 -12.86 15.93 21.47
C TYR A 496 -12.31 15.72 22.88
N GLN A 497 -12.73 14.64 23.56
CA GLN A 497 -12.25 14.28 24.89
C GLN A 497 -11.21 13.15 24.82
N HIS A 498 -10.13 13.29 25.61
CA HIS A 498 -9.05 12.30 25.69
C HIS A 498 -9.54 10.93 26.16
N ASP A 499 -10.40 10.87 27.18
CA ASP A 499 -10.87 9.61 27.77
C ASP A 499 -11.69 8.77 26.78
N ALA A 500 -12.41 9.40 25.85
CA ALA A 500 -13.14 8.69 24.81
C ALA A 500 -12.21 8.06 23.76
N VAL A 501 -11.07 8.70 23.45
CA VAL A 501 -10.02 8.10 22.61
C VAL A 501 -9.42 6.88 23.31
N GLU A 502 -9.08 6.99 24.60
CA GLU A 502 -8.47 5.90 25.37
C GLU A 502 -9.42 4.70 25.48
N ASN A 503 -10.70 4.94 25.78
CA ASN A 503 -11.70 3.87 25.87
C ASN A 503 -11.92 3.13 24.56
N ALA A 504 -11.84 3.83 23.42
CA ALA A 504 -11.94 3.21 22.10
C ALA A 504 -10.64 2.48 21.74
N ALA A 505 -9.50 3.17 21.83
CA ALA A 505 -8.18 2.62 21.51
C ALA A 505 -7.81 1.38 22.34
N ALA A 506 -8.16 1.35 23.63
CA ALA A 506 -7.87 0.21 24.51
C ALA A 506 -8.65 -1.06 24.12
N LYS A 507 -9.76 -0.93 23.39
CA LYS A 507 -10.56 -2.06 22.89
C LYS A 507 -10.29 -2.37 21.41
N THR A 508 -9.41 -1.61 20.78
CA THR A 508 -9.03 -1.78 19.38
C THR A 508 -7.79 -2.65 19.29
N LEU A 509 -7.94 -3.84 18.72
CA LEU A 509 -6.84 -4.70 18.31
C LEU A 509 -6.94 -4.91 16.80
N VAL A 510 -6.03 -4.31 16.06
CA VAL A 510 -5.94 -4.46 14.60
C VAL A 510 -4.80 -5.42 14.29
N PHE A 511 -5.11 -6.57 13.71
CA PHE A 511 -4.14 -7.68 13.50
C PHE A 511 -3.39 -8.08 14.79
N GLY A 512 -4.06 -7.96 15.94
CA GLY A 512 -3.49 -8.25 17.25
C GLY A 512 -2.61 -7.13 17.83
N LEU A 513 -2.41 -6.01 17.12
CA LEU A 513 -1.66 -4.85 17.58
C LEU A 513 -2.59 -3.77 18.19
N PRO A 514 -2.17 -3.10 19.28
CA PRO A 514 -2.93 -2.01 19.88
C PRO A 514 -2.80 -0.73 19.05
N ALA A 515 -3.77 0.18 19.18
CA ALA A 515 -3.70 1.49 18.55
C ALA A 515 -2.57 2.36 19.16
N ILE A 516 -1.78 3.02 18.31
CA ILE A 516 -0.71 3.94 18.74
C ILE A 516 -1.33 5.32 19.01
N LYS A 517 -1.17 5.82 20.24
CA LYS A 517 -1.66 7.15 20.63
C LYS A 517 -0.69 8.23 20.18
N VAL A 518 -1.18 9.19 19.41
CA VAL A 518 -0.45 10.43 19.09
C VAL A 518 -0.96 11.55 20.01
N GLY A 519 -0.20 11.84 21.07
CA GLY A 519 -0.49 12.92 22.02
C GLY A 519 -0.21 12.53 23.46
N ARG A 520 0.40 13.44 24.24
CA ARG A 520 0.74 13.22 25.65
C ARG A 520 -0.30 13.83 26.58
N LYS A 521 -0.61 13.13 27.68
CA LYS A 521 -1.41 13.66 28.80
C LYS A 521 -0.50 14.55 29.65
N HIS A 522 -0.92 15.76 29.99
CA HIS A 522 -0.17 16.65 30.87
C HIS A 522 -0.11 16.04 32.30
N GLY A 523 1.07 16.07 32.93
CA GLY A 523 1.22 15.88 34.38
C GLY A 523 1.37 14.44 34.91
N ARG A 524 1.64 13.44 34.06
CA ARG A 524 2.06 12.11 34.52
C ARG A 524 3.27 11.65 33.72
N SER A 525 4.39 11.43 34.40
CA SER A 525 5.52 10.66 33.90
C SER A 525 5.02 9.29 33.47
N ASP A 526 5.02 9.04 32.16
CA ASP A 526 5.11 7.74 31.49
C ASP A 526 4.39 6.52 32.13
N ASP A 527 3.26 6.75 32.79
CA ASP A 527 2.45 5.69 33.38
C ASP A 527 1.59 5.08 32.26
N GLY A 528 2.25 4.21 31.50
CA GLY A 528 1.64 3.10 30.76
C GLY A 528 1.04 3.48 29.42
N ASP A 529 1.89 3.63 28.41
CA ASP A 529 1.51 3.45 27.02
C ASP A 529 0.65 2.18 26.89
N GLY A 530 -0.54 2.27 26.30
CA GLY A 530 -1.40 1.10 26.10
C GLY A 530 -0.67 -0.04 25.38
N PHE A 531 0.34 0.33 24.60
CA PHE A 531 1.32 -0.56 24.00
C PHE A 531 2.16 -1.36 25.02
N ASP A 532 2.69 -0.71 26.06
CA ASP A 532 3.52 -1.37 27.08
C ASP A 532 2.73 -2.31 27.97
N ARG A 533 1.47 -1.96 28.24
CA ARG A 533 0.52 -2.86 28.91
C ARG A 533 0.23 -4.09 28.04
N TRP A 534 -0.16 -3.88 26.79
CA TRP A 534 -0.40 -4.96 25.82
C TRP A 534 0.82 -5.87 25.65
N ARG A 535 2.03 -5.29 25.58
CA ARG A 535 3.29 -6.03 25.47
C ARG A 535 3.49 -6.97 26.66
N ARG A 536 3.28 -6.47 27.89
CA ARG A 536 3.39 -7.29 29.11
C ARG A 536 2.35 -8.41 29.13
N GLU A 537 1.08 -8.08 28.89
CA GLU A 537 -0.01 -9.07 28.85
C GLU A 537 0.24 -10.15 27.79
N ARG A 538 0.73 -9.78 26.60
CA ARG A 538 1.06 -10.74 25.54
C ARG A 538 2.26 -11.62 25.91
N VAL A 539 3.30 -11.06 26.52
CA VAL A 539 4.46 -11.83 27.01
C VAL A 539 4.02 -12.85 28.06
N ASP A 540 3.17 -12.44 28.99
CA ASP A 540 2.69 -13.32 30.05
C ASP A 540 1.79 -14.44 29.50
N ALA A 541 0.92 -14.13 28.53
CA ALA A 541 0.13 -15.14 27.82
C ALA A 541 1.01 -16.16 27.08
N ILE A 542 2.00 -15.69 26.32
CA ILE A 542 2.95 -16.58 25.61
C ILE A 542 3.73 -17.45 26.59
N ARG A 543 4.16 -16.90 27.74
CA ARG A 543 4.84 -17.67 28.79
C ARG A 543 3.94 -18.74 29.39
N ALA A 544 2.67 -18.43 29.63
CA ALA A 544 1.70 -19.40 30.13
C ALA A 544 1.47 -20.53 29.11
N ASP A 545 1.32 -20.17 27.83
CA ASP A 545 1.20 -21.16 26.74
C ASP A 545 2.45 -22.03 26.64
N LEU A 546 3.65 -21.43 26.71
CA LEU A 546 4.92 -22.17 26.68
C LEU A 546 5.04 -23.15 27.86
N ALA A 547 4.58 -22.75 29.05
CA ALA A 547 4.62 -23.58 30.25
C ALA A 547 3.66 -24.79 30.17
N SER A 548 2.61 -24.71 29.35
CA SER A 548 1.67 -25.81 29.12
C SER A 548 2.14 -26.83 28.09
N LEU A 549 3.16 -26.49 27.29
CA LEU A 549 3.73 -27.36 26.28
C LEU A 549 4.79 -28.29 26.90
N PRO A 550 4.89 -29.55 26.43
CA PRO A 550 5.97 -30.45 26.87
C PRO A 550 7.33 -29.85 26.53
N GLU A 551 8.34 -30.05 27.40
CA GLU A 551 9.71 -29.51 27.24
C GLU A 551 10.35 -29.79 25.87
N ARG A 552 9.88 -30.84 25.16
CA ARG A 552 10.29 -31.17 23.79
C ARG A 552 9.07 -31.50 22.93
N PRO A 553 8.64 -30.61 22.03
CA PRO A 553 7.59 -30.90 21.07
C PRO A 553 7.93 -32.15 20.23
N VAL A 554 6.95 -33.05 20.05
CA VAL A 554 7.10 -34.28 19.23
C VAL A 554 7.66 -33.97 17.84
N SER A 555 7.30 -32.84 17.25
CA SER A 555 7.77 -32.38 15.94
C SER A 555 9.28 -32.14 15.92
N GLU A 556 9.88 -31.62 17.00
CA GLU A 556 11.32 -31.40 17.10
C GLU A 556 12.08 -32.72 17.24
N VAL A 557 11.54 -33.64 18.05
CA VAL A 557 12.07 -35.01 18.20
C VAL A 557 12.03 -35.73 16.87
N LEU A 558 10.90 -35.70 16.15
CA LEU A 558 10.75 -36.31 14.83
C LEU A 558 11.73 -35.72 13.81
N ARG A 559 11.94 -34.39 13.82
CA ARG A 559 12.91 -33.72 12.94
C ARG A 559 14.33 -34.19 13.21
N LYS A 560 14.73 -34.29 14.49
CA LYS A 560 16.06 -34.79 14.90
C LYS A 560 16.27 -36.25 14.49
N VAL A 561 15.29 -37.13 14.73
CA VAL A 561 15.36 -38.54 14.31
C VAL A 561 15.47 -38.68 12.80
N ARG A 562 14.71 -37.88 12.02
CA ARG A 562 14.80 -37.88 10.55
C ARG A 562 16.16 -37.39 10.07
N ALA A 563 16.72 -36.34 10.67
CA ALA A 563 18.04 -35.83 10.32
C ALA A 563 19.14 -36.87 10.58
N MET A 564 19.12 -37.53 11.74
CA MET A 564 20.06 -38.61 12.07
C MET A 564 19.92 -39.78 11.09
N SER A 565 18.68 -40.17 10.77
CA SER A 565 18.40 -41.25 9.81
C SER A 565 18.88 -40.92 8.39
N ALA A 566 18.69 -39.66 7.94
CA ALA A 566 19.18 -39.19 6.66
C ALA A 566 20.71 -39.13 6.61
N ALA A 567 21.36 -38.69 7.69
CA ALA A 567 22.82 -38.68 7.80
C ALA A 567 23.40 -40.10 7.69
N TYR A 568 22.78 -41.09 8.33
CA TYR A 568 23.16 -42.49 8.20
C TYR A 568 22.99 -43.05 6.78
N GLN A 569 21.94 -42.64 6.06
CA GLN A 569 21.75 -43.03 4.67
C GLN A 569 22.77 -42.38 3.73
N ALA A 570 23.14 -41.13 3.99
CA ALA A 570 24.08 -40.36 3.17
C ALA A 570 25.55 -40.79 3.37
N SER A 571 25.91 -41.19 4.59
CA SER A 571 27.23 -41.71 4.93
C SER A 571 27.07 -42.93 5.82
N ARG A 572 27.46 -44.11 5.33
CA ARG A 572 27.43 -45.34 6.14
C ARG A 572 28.37 -45.16 7.34
N LEU A 573 27.79 -44.88 8.49
CA LEU A 573 28.51 -44.75 9.75
C LEU A 573 29.13 -46.08 10.13
N GLY A 574 30.28 -46.04 10.80
CA GLY A 574 30.88 -47.26 11.37
C GLY A 574 29.96 -47.89 12.43
N PRO A 575 30.17 -49.17 12.81
CA PRO A 575 29.32 -49.86 13.79
C PRO A 575 29.20 -49.14 15.14
N ALA A 576 30.30 -48.55 15.64
CA ALA A 576 30.30 -47.79 16.89
C ALA A 576 29.51 -46.47 16.81
N GLU A 577 29.65 -45.73 15.71
CA GLU A 577 28.91 -44.48 15.48
C GLU A 577 27.41 -44.75 15.29
N SER A 578 27.08 -45.85 14.60
CA SER A 578 25.71 -46.32 14.42
C SER A 578 25.07 -46.68 15.76
N ALA A 579 25.78 -47.40 16.63
CA ALA A 579 25.30 -47.75 17.97
C ALA A 579 25.07 -46.49 18.84
N LYS A 580 25.94 -45.48 18.74
CA LYS A 580 25.77 -44.20 19.43
C LYS A 580 24.54 -43.44 18.92
N MET A 581 24.34 -43.39 17.61
CA MET A 581 23.16 -42.75 16.99
C MET A 581 21.85 -43.42 17.43
N VAL A 582 21.80 -44.76 17.45
CA VAL A 582 20.62 -45.50 17.91
C VAL A 582 20.30 -45.20 19.37
N ARG A 583 21.31 -45.11 20.25
CA ARG A 583 21.13 -44.71 21.65
C ARG A 583 20.58 -43.29 21.78
N GLU A 584 21.12 -42.36 20.99
CA GLU A 584 20.64 -40.97 20.99
C GLU A 584 19.19 -40.85 20.51
N ILE A 585 18.79 -41.63 19.49
CA ILE A 585 17.39 -41.75 19.04
C ILE A 585 16.51 -42.30 20.15
N GLU A 586 16.94 -43.35 20.85
CA GLU A 586 16.24 -43.95 21.98
C GLU A 586 15.99 -42.91 23.08
N ASP A 587 17.03 -42.17 23.49
CA ASP A 587 16.97 -41.18 24.57
C ASP A 587 16.01 -40.03 24.26
N ILE A 588 16.01 -39.52 23.02
CA ILE A 588 15.15 -38.39 22.65
C ILE A 588 13.70 -38.81 22.36
N ALA A 589 13.48 -40.03 21.87
CA ALA A 589 12.17 -40.50 21.42
C ALA A 589 11.44 -41.36 22.46
N ARG A 590 12.10 -41.76 23.57
CA ARG A 590 11.56 -42.66 24.60
C ARG A 590 10.10 -42.41 25.00
N PRO A 591 9.65 -41.16 25.26
CA PRO A 591 8.27 -40.90 25.68
C PRO A 591 7.22 -41.17 24.58
N TYR A 592 7.66 -41.29 23.33
CA TYR A 592 6.82 -41.33 22.13
C TYR A 592 6.86 -42.66 21.38
N LEU A 593 7.70 -43.62 21.81
CA LEU A 593 7.87 -44.92 21.16
C LEU A 593 7.02 -46.00 21.83
N SER A 594 6.45 -46.90 21.04
CA SER A 594 5.79 -48.09 21.57
C SER A 594 6.81 -49.08 22.16
N PRO A 595 6.42 -49.94 23.12
CA PRO A 595 7.29 -50.96 23.69
C PRO A 595 7.95 -51.85 22.61
N SER A 596 7.17 -52.25 21.60
CA SER A 596 7.65 -53.07 20.47
C SER A 596 8.75 -52.42 19.64
N VAL A 597 8.75 -51.08 19.52
CA VAL A 597 9.79 -50.34 18.78
C VAL A 597 11.02 -50.16 19.67
N MET A 598 10.82 -49.94 20.97
CA MET A 598 11.90 -49.88 21.97
C MET A 598 12.71 -51.18 21.98
N ASP A 599 12.03 -52.33 22.00
CA ASP A 599 12.66 -53.65 21.99
C ASP A 599 13.50 -53.88 20.73
N ARG A 600 13.00 -53.43 19.56
CA ARG A 600 13.73 -53.50 18.29
C ARG A 600 14.97 -52.62 18.28
N LEU A 601 14.88 -51.39 18.78
CA LEU A 601 16.05 -50.49 18.87
C LEU A 601 17.11 -51.08 19.79
N LEU A 602 16.70 -51.70 20.91
CA LEU A 602 17.59 -52.35 21.85
C LEU A 602 18.30 -53.57 21.22
N ALA A 603 17.59 -54.39 20.46
CA ALA A 603 18.16 -55.52 19.72
C ALA A 603 19.18 -55.06 18.68
N ILE A 604 18.84 -54.06 17.86
CA ILE A 604 19.75 -53.47 16.86
C ILE A 604 21.02 -52.93 17.52
N ARG A 605 20.88 -52.25 18.66
CA ARG A 605 22.02 -51.73 19.42
C ARG A 605 22.94 -52.84 19.93
N GLN A 606 22.38 -53.96 20.39
CA GLN A 606 23.16 -55.12 20.85
C GLN A 606 23.92 -55.77 19.69
N GLU A 607 23.28 -55.96 18.54
CA GLU A 607 23.94 -56.49 17.33
C GLU A 607 25.11 -55.61 16.87
N LEU A 608 24.90 -54.29 16.81
CA LEU A 608 25.94 -53.33 16.45
C LEU A 608 27.12 -53.32 17.44
N SER A 609 26.84 -53.56 18.73
CA SER A 609 27.88 -53.65 19.76
C SER A 609 28.66 -54.97 19.70
N ALA A 610 28.00 -56.08 19.35
CA ALA A 610 28.64 -57.40 19.23
C ALA A 610 29.64 -57.46 18.06
N GLN A 611 29.36 -56.75 16.96
CA GLN A 611 30.27 -56.64 15.80
C GLN A 611 31.56 -55.84 16.10
N TYR A 612 31.61 -55.11 17.22
CA TYR A 612 32.77 -54.31 17.64
C TYR A 612 33.70 -55.04 18.63
N GLY A 613 33.32 -56.26 19.07
CA GLY A 613 33.97 -56.99 20.17
C GLY A 613 35.21 -57.82 19.82
N SER A 614 35.79 -57.73 18.61
CA SER A 614 36.90 -58.60 18.17
C SER A 614 38.15 -57.87 17.67
N VAL A 615 38.52 -56.74 18.28
CA VAL A 615 39.84 -56.13 18.09
C VAL A 615 40.48 -55.98 19.49
N PRO A 616 41.63 -56.62 19.78
CA PRO A 616 42.29 -56.43 21.06
C PRO A 616 42.65 -54.96 21.27
N ASN A 617 42.46 -54.47 22.49
CA ASN A 617 42.72 -53.09 22.87
C ASN A 617 44.25 -52.90 23.03
N PHE A 618 44.91 -52.25 22.07
CA PHE A 618 46.38 -52.08 22.07
C PHE A 618 46.78 -50.68 22.54
N GLU A 619 47.80 -50.58 23.41
CA GLU A 619 48.34 -49.30 23.87
C GLU A 619 48.92 -48.47 22.71
N SER A 620 48.60 -47.17 22.68
CA SER A 620 48.92 -46.24 21.58
C SER A 620 50.41 -46.16 21.24
N ASP A 621 51.27 -46.27 22.25
CA ASP A 621 52.71 -46.03 22.13
C ASP A 621 53.42 -47.12 21.33
N ASP A 622 53.03 -48.38 21.50
CA ASP A 622 53.63 -49.49 20.76
C ASP A 622 53.28 -49.44 19.27
N ARG A 623 52.02 -49.10 18.95
CA ARG A 623 51.56 -48.92 17.56
C ARG A 623 52.30 -47.77 16.87
N GLU A 624 52.52 -46.66 17.58
CA GLU A 624 53.26 -45.52 17.01
C GLU A 624 54.73 -45.88 16.73
N LEU A 625 55.36 -46.61 17.64
CA LEU A 625 56.74 -47.07 17.46
C LEU A 625 56.88 -48.10 16.31
N LEU A 626 55.88 -48.96 16.09
CA LEU A 626 55.84 -49.84 14.93
C LEU A 626 55.75 -49.06 13.63
N VAL A 627 54.84 -48.08 13.54
CA VAL A 627 54.70 -47.25 12.34
C VAL A 627 55.98 -46.47 12.05
N LYS A 628 56.66 -45.94 13.07
CA LYS A 628 57.98 -45.31 12.91
C LYS A 628 59.03 -46.29 12.38
N ALA A 629 59.04 -47.53 12.88
CA ALA A 629 59.97 -48.55 12.41
C ALA A 629 59.71 -48.94 10.95
N VAL A 630 58.44 -49.11 10.54
CA VAL A 630 58.05 -49.42 9.15
C VAL A 630 58.44 -48.28 8.22
N ARG A 631 58.19 -47.02 8.61
CA ARG A 631 58.59 -45.85 7.80
C ARG A 631 60.11 -45.68 7.68
N ALA A 632 60.88 -46.26 8.59
CA ALA A 632 62.34 -46.22 8.55
C ALA A 632 62.96 -47.26 7.60
N LEU A 633 62.20 -48.24 7.10
CA LEU A 633 62.67 -49.09 6.00
C LEU A 633 62.73 -48.27 4.71
N ARG A 634 63.95 -47.97 4.28
CA ARG A 634 64.20 -47.33 3.00
C ARG A 634 64.02 -48.37 1.89
N ILE A 635 63.38 -47.98 0.78
CA ILE A 635 63.11 -48.88 -0.36
C ILE A 635 64.09 -48.67 -1.52
N ASP A 636 64.97 -47.69 -1.41
CA ASP A 636 66.03 -47.39 -2.38
C ASP A 636 67.26 -48.29 -2.13
N PRO A 637 67.82 -48.99 -3.15
CA PRO A 637 68.87 -49.99 -2.96
C PRO A 637 70.16 -49.46 -2.32
N ILE A 638 70.57 -48.24 -2.65
CA ILE A 638 71.81 -47.64 -2.13
C ILE A 638 71.59 -47.30 -0.66
N SER A 639 70.47 -46.63 -0.35
CA SER A 639 70.14 -46.22 1.01
C SER A 639 69.80 -47.40 1.93
N PHE A 640 69.26 -48.49 1.39
CA PHE A 640 69.01 -49.73 2.13
C PHE A 640 70.31 -50.49 2.43
N GLY A 641 71.35 -50.34 1.58
CA GLY A 641 72.67 -50.91 1.83
C GLY A 641 73.33 -50.40 3.12
N ASP A 642 73.03 -49.16 3.53
CA ASP A 642 73.64 -48.55 4.72
C ASP A 642 73.05 -49.07 6.04
N ASP A 643 71.72 -49.09 6.17
CA ASP A 643 71.03 -49.41 7.44
C ASP A 643 69.82 -50.35 7.30
N GLY A 644 69.51 -50.81 6.09
CA GLY A 644 68.30 -51.53 5.73
C GLY A 644 68.12 -52.86 6.47
N ALA A 645 69.17 -53.69 6.53
CA ALA A 645 69.11 -54.97 7.24
C ALA A 645 68.81 -54.79 8.74
N ARG A 646 69.35 -53.73 9.36
CA ARG A 646 69.11 -53.42 10.78
C ARG A 646 67.69 -52.91 11.02
N ASN A 647 67.18 -52.05 10.14
CA ASN A 647 65.81 -51.53 10.24
C ASN A 647 64.76 -52.61 9.93
N ALA A 648 65.04 -53.52 8.98
CA ALA A 648 64.21 -54.69 8.70
C ALA A 648 64.08 -55.62 9.92
N ALA A 649 65.20 -55.97 10.57
CA ALA A 649 65.19 -56.77 11.79
C ALA A 649 64.40 -56.08 12.92
N ARG A 650 64.50 -54.75 13.04
CA ARG A 650 63.77 -53.98 14.05
C ARG A 650 62.25 -53.96 13.81
N VAL A 651 61.81 -53.96 12.56
CA VAL A 651 60.39 -54.10 12.21
C VAL A 651 59.90 -55.50 12.48
N MET A 652 60.66 -56.52 12.08
CA MET A 652 60.31 -57.92 12.31
C MET A 652 60.15 -58.23 13.80
N GLN A 653 61.13 -57.83 14.63
CA GLN A 653 61.09 -58.05 16.08
C GLN A 653 59.92 -57.32 16.76
N ARG A 654 59.50 -56.18 16.20
CA ARG A 654 58.29 -55.48 16.68
C ARG A 654 57.04 -56.23 16.25
N LEU A 655 56.92 -56.62 14.98
CA LEU A 655 55.79 -57.41 14.45
C LEU A 655 55.61 -58.75 15.17
N GLU A 656 56.68 -59.40 15.61
CA GLU A 656 56.62 -60.61 16.44
C GLU A 656 55.93 -60.34 17.79
N ARG A 657 56.20 -59.18 18.42
CA ARG A 657 55.51 -58.76 19.65
C ARG A 657 54.03 -58.43 19.42
N PHE A 658 53.65 -58.05 18.18
CA PHE A 658 52.26 -57.81 17.79
C PHE A 658 51.49 -59.10 17.42
N GLY A 659 52.11 -60.29 17.54
CA GLY A 659 51.48 -61.57 17.24
C GLY A 659 50.95 -61.69 15.81
N SER A 660 51.49 -60.88 14.88
CA SER A 660 50.98 -60.70 13.51
C SER A 660 51.88 -61.33 12.44
N LEU A 661 52.80 -62.21 12.81
CA LEU A 661 53.65 -62.98 11.89
C LEU A 661 53.25 -64.46 11.95
N ASP A 662 53.03 -65.05 10.78
CA ASP A 662 52.86 -66.49 10.56
C ASP A 662 54.24 -67.19 10.50
N ASP A 663 54.28 -68.51 10.68
CA ASP A 663 55.54 -69.29 10.78
C ASP A 663 56.38 -69.28 9.48
N ASN A 664 55.83 -68.80 8.35
CA ASN A 664 56.56 -68.58 7.10
C ASN A 664 57.20 -67.17 7.00
N SER A 665 56.84 -66.23 7.87
CA SER A 665 57.37 -64.87 7.92
C SER A 665 58.33 -64.63 9.10
N ARG A 666 58.61 -65.67 9.89
CA ARG A 666 59.73 -65.77 10.85
C ARG A 666 60.95 -66.36 10.14
#